data_AF-A0ABD3FKE5-F1
#
_entry.id   AF-A0ABD3FKE5-F1
#
_cell.length_a   1.000
_cell.length_b   1.000
_cell.length_c   1.000
_cell.angle_alpha   90.00
_cell.angle_beta   90.00
_cell.angle_gamma   90.00
#
_symmetry.space_group_name_H-M   'P 1'
#
loop_
_entity.id
_entity.type
_entity.pdbx_description
1 polymer ?
#
loop_
_entity_poly.entity_id
_entity_poly.type
_entity_poly.pdbx_seq_one_letter_code
_entity_poly.pdbx_strand_id
1 'polypeptide(L)'
;MAALPPLSDQLRDPTLEELYTGPVRALPDEIQQLPADDTACTFCGVSYFVFAEVQALQSTVKQYKKTFREFVRFMERERSVSRDLRSQVTELKDNFTQLVATCSTSTKQLSEQNETLRSAQNEALNELQRMQKELQSSQETNRELQILSKRKEEEQKLEHALVEQKLRNEILHLSSQVESCKLLTESQQIAYKTDHDRDQQQIRDLEAKLVEGQAHWTAAEKQLVTKRDVLKQKLLAMDERVEFEASTARQLEVQLTAIKEELARVVATSDTERKTSSQMNSEVIQLKHQLQNLDKTRVQLVSENGRLKDEKYKLEDEIKALGLRADQLQGQLSVSTASTEKVKAEYARELEKLRGDHGVEINRLQRDHERAMEELKTSQKNYLEYLKQETAEMQTRGEQSSQQALLAIEDKLRDAERRASEWKDRALQNASEREEVKRNSLRFESMVQTLRGEIDTSEREKQTLVTEAANARVEMEQRLKNAQHEARQKTKMSRLEAEQQLDVLQSDNAALQRKLSSLQEQLEHLREQSASKAAQPQVAWQSNQSESRQASRQDVSNQDCHENDKIIGQLRSTLKQKDREIALLQQTVHRECMERTSLLERMRSGKVLPEIGIPSLPARSASIASTSCDDTDEHTTNEEQQPKASFYEKLRRAGSRKAKPKNQSDVLLTGGRYAVGGYLTDGLMDEVSQGMRLMDKTLGVTFADATNPLLVSMRSGAAIPGMVDTVLNLTRSSSRARR
;
A
#
# COMPACT_ATOMS: atom_id res chain seq x y z
N MET A 1 -82.68 6.46 6.84
CA MET A 1 -83.86 7.01 6.13
C MET A 1 -85.09 6.63 6.92
N ALA A 2 -86.02 7.57 7.11
CA ALA A 2 -87.40 7.32 7.53
C ALA A 2 -88.28 8.26 6.70
N ALA A 3 -89.38 7.75 6.15
CA ALA A 3 -90.26 8.56 5.29
C ALA A 3 -91.08 9.53 6.15
N LEU A 4 -91.12 10.80 5.74
CA LEU A 4 -92.07 11.77 6.28
C LEU A 4 -93.42 11.63 5.54
N PRO A 5 -94.57 11.76 6.23
CA PRO A 5 -95.87 11.65 5.61
C PRO A 5 -96.17 12.86 4.69
N PRO A 6 -97.04 12.69 3.67
CA PRO A 6 -97.49 13.80 2.83
C PRO A 6 -98.45 14.70 3.61
N LEU A 7 -97.98 15.88 4.01
CA LEU A 7 -98.83 16.92 4.60
C LEU A 7 -99.59 17.68 3.50
N SER A 8 -100.67 17.08 3.00
CA SER A 8 -101.63 17.72 2.10
C SER A 8 -102.69 18.51 2.87
N ASP A 9 -102.26 19.40 3.76
CA ASP A 9 -103.09 20.44 4.38
C ASP A 9 -102.51 21.81 3.99
N GLN A 10 -103.04 22.37 2.91
CA GLN A 10 -102.73 23.74 2.52
C GLN A 10 -103.47 24.69 3.45
N LEU A 11 -102.74 25.61 4.11
CA LEU A 11 -103.36 26.81 4.67
C LEU A 11 -103.97 27.60 3.51
N ARG A 12 -105.30 27.57 3.42
CA ARG A 12 -106.11 28.40 2.53
C ARG A 12 -106.53 29.63 3.33
N ASP A 13 -106.24 30.82 2.82
CA ASP A 13 -106.81 32.05 3.39
C ASP A 13 -108.34 31.91 3.45
N PRO A 14 -108.99 32.18 4.60
CA PRO A 14 -110.44 32.18 4.67
C PRO A 14 -110.97 33.24 3.73
N THR A 15 -111.99 32.91 2.93
CA THR A 15 -112.61 33.90 2.05
C THR A 15 -113.27 35.00 2.87
N LEU A 16 -113.50 36.17 2.26
CA LEU A 16 -114.19 37.27 2.93
C LEU A 16 -115.57 36.82 3.45
N GLU A 17 -116.25 35.92 2.75
CA GLU A 17 -117.52 35.32 3.18
C GLU A 17 -117.34 34.40 4.39
N GLU A 18 -116.34 33.51 4.41
CA GLU A 18 -116.05 32.61 5.54
C GLU A 18 -115.72 33.37 6.84
N LEU A 19 -115.24 34.62 6.75
CA LEU A 19 -115.05 35.53 7.89
C LEU A 19 -116.34 36.21 8.39
N TYR A 20 -117.41 36.26 7.59
CA TYR A 20 -118.71 36.86 7.96
C TYR A 20 -119.81 35.82 8.24
N THR A 21 -119.72 34.61 7.68
CA THR A 21 -120.71 33.52 7.87
C THR A 21 -120.19 32.36 8.72
N GLY A 22 -118.89 32.30 8.98
CA GLY A 22 -118.23 31.22 9.73
C GLY A 22 -117.77 30.05 8.85
N PRO A 23 -116.83 29.22 9.35
CA PRO A 23 -116.25 28.14 8.56
C PRO A 23 -117.21 26.96 8.39
N VAL A 24 -117.27 26.41 7.16
CA VAL A 24 -118.13 25.26 6.79
C VAL A 24 -117.55 23.91 7.26
N ARG A 25 -116.95 23.88 8.46
CA ARG A 25 -116.33 22.68 9.07
C ARG A 25 -116.95 22.44 10.44
N ALA A 26 -117.23 21.18 10.77
CA ALA A 26 -117.74 20.79 12.09
C ALA A 26 -116.74 21.23 13.18
N LEU A 27 -117.25 21.94 14.18
CA LEU A 27 -116.46 22.50 15.28
C LEU A 27 -116.14 21.40 16.32
N PRO A 28 -115.09 21.55 17.15
CA PRO A 28 -114.88 20.68 18.30
C PRO A 28 -116.09 20.67 19.25
N ASP A 29 -116.37 19.51 19.85
CA ASP A 29 -117.59 19.27 20.64
C ASP A 29 -117.72 20.23 21.84
N GLU A 30 -116.60 20.67 22.42
CA GLU A 30 -116.58 21.64 23.53
C GLU A 30 -117.00 23.05 23.10
N ILE A 31 -116.92 23.37 21.80
CA ILE A 31 -117.25 24.71 21.27
C ILE A 31 -118.64 24.72 20.62
N GLN A 32 -119.13 23.58 20.11
CA GLN A 32 -120.53 23.45 19.66
C GLN A 32 -121.56 23.67 20.78
N GLN A 33 -121.16 23.50 22.04
CA GLN A 33 -122.04 23.58 23.22
C GLN A 33 -122.08 24.96 23.89
N LEU A 34 -121.32 25.93 23.39
CA LEU A 34 -121.34 27.32 23.89
C LEU A 34 -122.41 28.14 23.15
N PRO A 35 -123.15 29.04 23.85
CA PRO A 35 -124.03 29.99 23.18
C PRO A 35 -123.21 30.94 22.30
N ALA A 36 -123.76 31.37 21.18
CA ALA A 36 -123.04 32.15 20.16
C ALA A 36 -122.35 33.41 20.73
N ASP A 37 -123.01 34.07 21.69
CA ASP A 37 -122.55 35.30 22.34
C ASP A 37 -121.23 35.12 23.12
N ASP A 38 -120.91 33.91 23.59
CA ASP A 38 -119.67 33.60 24.34
C ASP A 38 -118.51 33.14 23.43
N THR A 39 -118.72 32.98 22.12
CA THR A 39 -117.69 32.48 21.18
C THR A 39 -116.61 33.50 20.81
N ALA A 40 -116.74 34.74 21.27
CA ALA A 40 -115.74 35.81 21.11
C ALA A 40 -115.49 36.55 22.43
N CYS A 41 -114.23 36.92 22.68
CA CYS A 41 -113.88 37.60 23.92
C CYS A 41 -114.39 39.05 23.92
N THR A 42 -115.37 39.34 24.78
CA THR A 42 -116.06 40.64 24.91
C THR A 42 -115.14 41.83 25.20
N PHE A 43 -113.91 41.60 25.68
CA PHE A 43 -112.94 42.65 25.99
C PHE A 43 -111.98 42.98 24.83
N CYS A 44 -111.87 42.14 23.79
CA CYS A 44 -110.94 42.36 22.67
C CYS A 44 -111.48 42.02 21.27
N GLY A 45 -112.70 41.47 21.16
CA GLY A 45 -113.35 41.15 19.88
C GLY A 45 -112.75 39.98 19.10
N VAL A 46 -111.69 39.34 19.61
CA VAL A 46 -111.07 38.18 18.97
C VAL A 46 -111.84 36.92 19.35
N SER A 47 -112.22 36.10 18.36
CA SER A 47 -112.82 34.79 18.61
C SER A 47 -111.81 33.79 19.18
N TYR A 48 -112.27 32.94 20.10
CA TYR A 48 -111.45 31.89 20.70
C TYR A 48 -110.87 30.90 19.66
N PHE A 49 -111.49 30.76 18.48
CA PHE A 49 -110.93 29.99 17.36
C PHE A 49 -109.54 30.46 16.95
N VAL A 50 -109.36 31.77 16.73
CA VAL A 50 -108.08 32.37 16.31
C VAL A 50 -107.01 32.17 17.38
N PHE A 51 -107.38 32.24 18.66
CA PHE A 51 -106.46 31.99 19.78
C PHE A 51 -105.98 30.53 19.81
N ALA A 52 -106.90 29.57 19.62
CA ALA A 52 -106.57 28.14 19.60
C ALA A 52 -105.64 27.78 18.43
N GLU A 53 -105.91 28.27 17.21
CA GLU A 53 -105.04 28.05 16.04
C GLU A 53 -103.66 28.69 16.21
N VAL A 54 -103.59 29.93 16.73
CA VAL A 54 -102.32 30.59 17.04
C VAL A 54 -101.54 29.82 18.11
N GLN A 55 -102.20 29.28 19.13
CA GLN A 55 -101.55 28.46 20.16
C GLN A 55 -101.04 27.12 19.60
N ALA A 56 -101.80 26.47 18.71
CA ALA A 56 -101.37 25.27 17.99
C ALA A 56 -100.15 25.55 17.11
N LEU A 57 -100.18 26.61 16.30
CA LEU A 57 -99.05 27.07 15.47
C LEU A 57 -97.82 27.44 16.31
N GLN A 58 -98.00 28.09 17.46
CA GLN A 58 -96.88 28.32 18.39
C GLN A 58 -96.29 27.01 18.93
N SER A 59 -97.10 25.96 19.14
CA SER A 59 -96.61 24.66 19.62
C SER A 59 -95.78 23.94 18.55
N THR A 60 -96.24 23.92 17.29
CA THR A 60 -95.51 23.30 16.18
C THR A 60 -94.25 24.10 15.85
N VAL A 61 -94.29 25.42 15.83
CA VAL A 61 -93.09 26.28 15.68
C VAL A 61 -92.08 26.06 16.82
N LYS A 62 -92.52 25.80 18.05
CA LYS A 62 -91.62 25.40 19.16
C LYS A 62 -90.98 24.03 18.92
N GLN A 63 -91.72 23.06 18.38
CA GLN A 63 -91.20 21.74 17.99
C GLN A 63 -90.19 21.83 16.84
N TYR A 64 -90.51 22.54 15.75
CA TYR A 64 -89.58 22.78 14.64
C TYR A 64 -88.31 23.53 15.09
N LYS A 65 -88.44 24.51 16.00
CA LYS A 65 -87.28 25.18 16.63
C LYS A 65 -86.48 24.25 17.56
N LYS A 66 -87.02 23.12 18.03
CA LYS A 66 -86.25 22.09 18.75
C LYS A 66 -85.50 21.19 17.76
N THR A 67 -86.20 20.58 16.81
CA THR A 67 -85.60 19.66 15.82
C THR A 67 -84.54 20.35 14.96
N PHE A 68 -84.73 21.61 14.58
CA PHE A 68 -83.72 22.39 13.86
C PHE A 68 -82.43 22.60 14.69
N ARG A 69 -82.54 22.86 16.01
CA ARG A 69 -81.36 22.97 16.88
C ARG A 69 -80.65 21.64 17.09
N GLU A 70 -81.37 20.53 17.06
CA GLU A 70 -80.80 19.19 17.10
C GLU A 70 -80.09 18.84 15.78
N PHE A 71 -80.68 19.22 14.64
CA PHE A 71 -80.06 19.08 13.32
C PHE A 71 -78.80 19.96 13.14
N VAL A 72 -78.81 21.21 13.61
CA VAL A 72 -77.61 22.07 13.60
C VAL A 72 -76.48 21.45 14.42
N ARG A 73 -76.76 20.96 15.64
CA ARG A 73 -75.77 20.24 16.47
C ARG A 73 -75.24 18.97 15.81
N PHE A 74 -76.08 18.24 15.07
CA PHE A 74 -75.64 17.09 14.27
C PHE A 74 -74.69 17.53 13.16
N MET A 75 -75.06 18.53 12.36
CA MET A 75 -74.22 19.10 11.31
C MET A 75 -72.89 19.69 11.84
N GLU A 76 -72.86 20.21 13.06
CA GLU A 76 -71.64 20.69 13.72
C GLU A 76 -70.69 19.53 14.10
N ARG A 77 -71.22 18.40 14.58
CA ARG A 77 -70.43 17.18 14.84
C ARG A 77 -69.92 16.53 13.56
N GLU A 78 -70.77 16.40 12.54
CA GLU A 78 -70.35 15.90 11.22
C GLU A 78 -69.24 16.78 10.63
N ARG A 79 -69.33 18.10 10.81
CA ARG A 79 -68.27 19.04 10.42
C ARG A 79 -67.01 18.92 11.29
N SER A 80 -67.08 18.54 12.56
CA SER A 80 -65.88 18.28 13.37
C SER A 80 -65.23 16.97 12.95
N VAL A 81 -65.96 15.85 12.97
CA VAL A 81 -65.45 14.54 12.51
C VAL A 81 -64.85 14.64 11.10
N SER A 82 -65.51 15.36 10.18
CA SER A 82 -64.98 15.62 8.84
C SER A 82 -63.67 16.43 8.81
N ARG A 83 -63.47 17.38 9.74
CA ARG A 83 -62.19 18.12 9.87
C ARG A 83 -61.11 17.22 10.45
N ASP A 84 -61.44 16.49 11.50
CA ASP A 84 -60.49 15.71 12.29
C ASP A 84 -59.97 14.51 11.45
N LEU A 85 -60.87 13.85 10.69
CA LEU A 85 -60.51 12.83 9.71
C LEU A 85 -59.65 13.39 8.56
N ARG A 86 -59.91 14.62 8.10
CA ARG A 86 -59.04 15.28 7.10
C ARG A 86 -57.65 15.57 7.67
N SER A 87 -57.55 15.96 8.94
CA SER A 87 -56.28 16.19 9.64
C SER A 87 -55.43 14.92 9.71
N GLN A 88 -56.05 13.80 10.09
CA GLN A 88 -55.39 12.48 10.11
C GLN A 88 -54.94 12.04 8.70
N VAL A 89 -55.74 12.31 7.67
CA VAL A 89 -55.39 12.01 6.27
C VAL A 89 -54.25 12.90 5.75
N THR A 90 -54.10 14.15 6.21
CA THR A 90 -52.90 14.96 5.92
C THR A 90 -51.68 14.47 6.68
N GLU A 91 -51.81 14.20 7.98
CA GLU A 91 -50.72 13.69 8.82
C GLU A 91 -50.16 12.35 8.29
N LEU A 92 -51.02 11.42 7.88
CA LEU A 92 -50.61 10.16 7.25
C LEU A 92 -49.88 10.37 5.91
N LYS A 93 -50.25 11.38 5.12
CA LYS A 93 -49.55 11.71 3.86
C LYS A 93 -48.19 12.35 4.15
N ASP A 94 -48.11 13.26 5.10
CA ASP A 94 -46.87 13.93 5.48
C ASP A 94 -45.88 12.89 6.05
N ASN A 95 -46.33 12.01 6.94
CA ASN A 95 -45.54 10.90 7.45
C ASN A 95 -45.09 9.93 6.34
N PHE A 96 -45.97 9.60 5.37
CA PHE A 96 -45.60 8.75 4.25
C PHE A 96 -44.57 9.42 3.31
N THR A 97 -44.71 10.72 3.01
CA THR A 97 -43.72 11.43 2.17
C THR A 97 -42.38 11.59 2.88
N GLN A 98 -42.35 11.81 4.20
CA GLN A 98 -41.13 11.78 5.00
C GLN A 98 -40.45 10.41 4.97
N LEU A 99 -41.21 9.32 5.12
CA LEU A 99 -40.69 7.96 5.04
C LEU A 99 -40.12 7.64 3.65
N VAL A 100 -40.84 7.99 2.58
CA VAL A 100 -40.36 7.84 1.20
C VAL A 100 -39.09 8.67 0.95
N ALA A 101 -39.02 9.91 1.44
CA ALA A 101 -37.84 10.75 1.35
C ALA A 101 -36.64 10.10 2.06
N THR A 102 -36.82 9.66 3.31
CA THR A 102 -35.79 9.02 4.14
C THR A 102 -35.28 7.72 3.50
N CYS A 103 -36.18 6.87 2.99
CA CYS A 103 -35.82 5.69 2.22
C CYS A 103 -35.03 6.07 0.97
N SER A 104 -35.46 7.07 0.21
CA SER A 104 -34.77 7.49 -1.02
C SER A 104 -33.36 8.04 -0.77
N THR A 105 -33.14 8.75 0.35
CA THR A 105 -31.81 9.23 0.75
C THR A 105 -30.92 8.09 1.24
N SER A 106 -31.46 7.15 2.00
CA SER A 106 -30.73 5.96 2.45
C SER A 106 -30.33 5.06 1.26
N THR A 107 -31.22 4.86 0.28
CA THR A 107 -30.89 4.15 -0.97
C THR A 107 -29.77 4.84 -1.76
N LYS A 108 -29.79 6.18 -1.86
CA LYS A 108 -28.73 6.95 -2.54
C LYS A 108 -27.37 6.80 -1.85
N GLN A 109 -27.33 6.96 -0.52
CA GLN A 109 -26.13 6.75 0.28
C GLN A 109 -25.58 5.33 0.14
N LEU A 110 -26.45 4.32 0.09
CA LEU A 110 -26.06 2.93 -0.15
C LEU A 110 -25.53 2.70 -1.57
N SER A 111 -26.07 3.35 -2.61
CA SER A 111 -25.48 3.29 -3.96
C SER A 111 -24.11 3.98 -4.03
N GLU A 112 -23.96 5.17 -3.44
CA GLU A 112 -22.69 5.91 -3.38
C GLU A 112 -21.60 5.12 -2.61
N GLN A 113 -21.98 4.44 -1.52
CA GLN A 113 -21.12 3.52 -0.79
C GLN A 113 -20.76 2.26 -1.60
N ASN A 114 -21.67 1.72 -2.41
CA ASN A 114 -21.36 0.59 -3.28
C ASN A 114 -20.45 0.98 -4.45
N GLU A 115 -20.60 2.18 -5.01
CA GLU A 115 -19.75 2.68 -6.10
C GLU A 115 -18.34 2.99 -5.60
N THR A 116 -18.20 3.64 -4.44
CA THR A 116 -16.89 3.88 -3.81
C THR A 116 -16.18 2.58 -3.42
N LEU A 117 -16.89 1.60 -2.82
CA LEU A 117 -16.32 0.27 -2.56
C LEU A 117 -15.87 -0.46 -3.84
N ARG A 118 -16.63 -0.34 -4.94
CA ARG A 118 -16.25 -0.91 -6.25
C ARG A 118 -15.03 -0.21 -6.86
N SER A 119 -14.91 1.11 -6.72
CA SER A 119 -13.71 1.84 -7.19
C SER A 119 -12.46 1.39 -6.43
N ALA A 120 -12.50 1.34 -5.09
CA ALA A 120 -11.41 0.85 -4.26
C ALA A 120 -11.06 -0.63 -4.54
N GLN A 121 -12.06 -1.48 -4.81
CA GLN A 121 -11.84 -2.87 -5.21
C GLN A 121 -11.10 -2.97 -6.56
N ASN A 122 -11.48 -2.15 -7.54
CA ASN A 122 -10.82 -2.12 -8.85
C ASN A 122 -9.39 -1.54 -8.76
N GLU A 123 -9.17 -0.52 -7.94
CA GLU A 123 -7.85 0.05 -7.65
C GLU A 123 -6.93 -1.00 -7.03
N ALA A 124 -7.36 -1.67 -5.95
CA ALA A 124 -6.60 -2.75 -5.32
C ALA A 124 -6.33 -3.93 -6.28
N LEU A 125 -7.26 -4.25 -7.19
CA LEU A 125 -7.06 -5.29 -8.20
C LEU A 125 -6.04 -4.87 -9.27
N ASN A 126 -6.04 -3.59 -9.67
CA ASN A 126 -5.03 -3.02 -10.57
C ASN A 126 -3.63 -2.98 -9.92
N GLU A 127 -3.55 -2.63 -8.64
CA GLU A 127 -2.30 -2.69 -7.86
C GLU A 127 -1.78 -4.12 -7.75
N LEU A 128 -2.63 -5.11 -7.44
CA LEU A 128 -2.26 -6.53 -7.42
C LEU A 128 -1.74 -7.01 -8.78
N GLN A 129 -2.40 -6.65 -9.89
CA GLN A 129 -1.91 -6.97 -11.24
C GLN A 129 -0.56 -6.29 -11.55
N ARG A 130 -0.34 -5.06 -11.08
CA ARG A 130 0.93 -4.36 -11.23
C ARG A 130 2.04 -5.07 -10.44
N MET A 131 1.81 -5.34 -9.16
CA MET A 131 2.75 -6.07 -8.29
C MET A 131 3.07 -7.47 -8.84
N GLN A 132 2.08 -8.15 -9.45
CA GLN A 132 2.30 -9.45 -10.09
C GLN A 132 3.21 -9.35 -11.33
N LYS A 133 3.09 -8.30 -12.14
CA LYS A 133 3.99 -8.04 -13.29
C LYS A 133 5.40 -7.65 -12.84
N GLU A 134 5.53 -6.80 -11.82
CA GLU A 134 6.82 -6.42 -11.24
C GLU A 134 7.53 -7.63 -10.59
N LEU A 135 6.77 -8.54 -9.95
CA LEU A 135 7.30 -9.82 -9.46
C LEU A 135 7.73 -10.75 -10.61
N GLN A 136 6.98 -10.82 -11.71
CA GLN A 136 7.33 -11.65 -12.87
C GLN A 136 8.64 -11.18 -13.54
N SER A 137 8.78 -9.88 -13.83
CA SER A 137 10.03 -9.33 -14.39
C SER A 137 11.21 -9.41 -13.42
N SER A 138 10.97 -9.30 -12.11
CA SER A 138 11.99 -9.57 -11.10
C SER A 138 12.41 -11.06 -11.09
N GLN A 139 11.50 -12.00 -11.28
CA GLN A 139 11.84 -13.42 -11.41
C GLN A 139 12.59 -13.72 -12.71
N GLU A 140 12.26 -13.06 -13.82
CA GLU A 140 12.94 -13.22 -15.11
C GLU A 140 14.37 -12.70 -15.05
N THR A 141 14.59 -11.47 -14.57
CA THR A 141 15.94 -10.91 -14.36
C THR A 141 16.77 -11.73 -13.37
N ASN A 142 16.16 -12.30 -12.32
CA ASN A 142 16.86 -13.24 -11.43
C ASN A 142 17.25 -14.55 -12.14
N ARG A 143 16.43 -15.09 -13.06
CA ARG A 143 16.80 -16.27 -13.88
C ARG A 143 17.95 -15.94 -14.83
N GLU A 144 17.92 -14.78 -15.47
CA GLU A 144 19.01 -14.31 -16.33
C GLU A 144 20.33 -14.16 -15.56
N LEU A 145 20.29 -13.53 -14.38
CA LEU A 145 21.46 -13.41 -13.50
C LEU A 145 22.00 -14.77 -13.04
N GLN A 146 21.13 -15.76 -12.75
CA GLN A 146 21.57 -17.12 -12.45
C GLN A 146 22.22 -17.82 -13.65
N ILE A 147 21.74 -17.58 -14.87
CA ILE A 147 22.36 -18.11 -16.10
C ILE A 147 23.72 -17.46 -16.34
N LEU A 148 23.83 -16.15 -16.16
CA LEU A 148 25.09 -15.41 -16.30
C LEU A 148 26.12 -15.82 -15.23
N SER A 149 25.69 -16.03 -13.98
CA SER A 149 26.56 -16.56 -12.91
C SER A 149 27.14 -17.92 -13.29
N LYS A 150 26.29 -18.87 -13.72
CA LYS A 150 26.73 -20.22 -14.12
C LYS A 150 27.69 -20.20 -15.30
N ARG A 151 27.42 -19.40 -16.33
CA ARG A 151 28.34 -19.22 -17.46
C ARG A 151 29.69 -18.68 -17.01
N LYS A 152 29.71 -17.66 -16.14
CA LYS A 152 30.94 -17.08 -15.61
C LYS A 152 31.73 -18.06 -14.73
N GLU A 153 31.04 -18.90 -13.95
CA GLU A 153 31.69 -19.99 -13.23
C GLU A 153 32.27 -21.06 -14.17
N GLU A 154 31.59 -21.38 -15.28
CA GLU A 154 32.06 -22.32 -16.31
C GLU A 154 33.27 -21.76 -17.06
N GLU A 155 33.26 -20.48 -17.43
CA GLU A 155 34.39 -19.72 -17.97
C GLU A 155 35.59 -19.77 -17.01
N GLN A 156 35.40 -19.45 -15.73
CA GLN A 156 36.46 -19.50 -14.71
C GLN A 156 37.01 -20.92 -14.50
N LYS A 157 36.15 -21.96 -14.52
CA LYS A 157 36.60 -23.37 -14.48
C LYS A 157 37.45 -23.73 -15.70
N LEU A 158 37.10 -23.22 -16.88
CA LEU A 158 37.88 -23.42 -18.12
C LEU A 158 39.23 -22.67 -18.09
N GLU A 159 39.25 -21.42 -17.62
CA GLU A 159 40.47 -20.63 -17.44
C GLU A 159 41.42 -21.30 -16.44
N HIS A 160 40.91 -21.75 -15.28
CA HIS A 160 41.68 -22.47 -14.29
C HIS A 160 42.26 -23.78 -14.85
N ALA A 161 41.46 -24.58 -15.58
CA ALA A 161 41.94 -25.81 -16.21
C ALA A 161 43.02 -25.55 -17.27
N LEU A 162 42.90 -24.46 -18.05
CA LEU A 162 43.90 -24.06 -19.03
C LEU A 162 45.20 -23.59 -18.37
N VAL A 163 45.13 -22.85 -17.25
CA VAL A 163 46.30 -22.46 -16.45
C VAL A 163 46.96 -23.68 -15.82
N GLU A 164 46.17 -24.60 -15.26
CA GLU A 164 46.70 -25.85 -14.69
C GLU A 164 47.40 -26.70 -15.76
N GLN A 165 46.82 -26.81 -16.97
CA GLN A 165 47.43 -27.54 -18.07
C GLN A 165 48.73 -26.88 -18.58
N LYS A 166 48.82 -25.54 -18.60
CA LYS A 166 50.07 -24.83 -18.88
C LYS A 166 51.14 -25.13 -17.82
N LEU A 167 50.80 -25.02 -16.54
CA LEU A 167 51.72 -25.32 -15.44
C LEU A 167 52.18 -26.78 -15.46
N ARG A 168 51.29 -27.75 -15.75
CA ARG A 168 51.65 -29.16 -15.94
C ARG A 168 52.65 -29.34 -17.09
N ASN A 169 52.47 -28.64 -18.22
CA ASN A 169 53.40 -28.68 -19.35
C ASN A 169 54.76 -28.03 -19.02
N GLU A 170 54.78 -26.91 -18.30
CA GLU A 170 56.00 -26.24 -17.83
C GLU A 170 56.78 -27.12 -16.84
N ILE A 171 56.09 -27.75 -15.88
CA ILE A 171 56.67 -28.72 -14.94
C ILE A 171 57.27 -29.92 -15.69
N LEU A 172 56.57 -30.46 -16.70
CA LEU A 172 57.12 -31.54 -17.54
C LEU A 172 58.37 -31.10 -18.31
N HIS A 173 58.37 -29.88 -18.86
CA HIS A 173 59.53 -29.35 -19.59
C HIS A 173 60.74 -29.13 -18.67
N LEU A 174 60.53 -28.49 -17.52
CA LEU A 174 61.57 -28.29 -16.50
C LEU A 174 62.09 -29.63 -15.95
N SER A 175 61.21 -30.62 -15.72
CA SER A 175 61.64 -31.97 -15.31
C SER A 175 62.53 -32.64 -16.37
N SER A 176 62.17 -32.49 -17.66
CA SER A 176 62.99 -32.99 -18.77
C SER A 176 64.32 -32.26 -18.90
N GLN A 177 64.38 -30.95 -18.63
CA GLN A 177 65.65 -30.20 -18.57
C GLN A 177 66.52 -30.69 -17.39
N VAL A 178 65.94 -30.86 -16.19
CA VAL A 178 66.67 -31.34 -15.00
C VAL A 178 67.26 -32.73 -15.24
N GLU A 179 66.48 -33.67 -15.81
CA GLU A 179 67.00 -35.01 -16.10
C GLU A 179 68.07 -34.98 -17.21
N SER A 180 67.96 -34.07 -18.19
CA SER A 180 69.02 -33.86 -19.20
C SER A 180 70.31 -33.30 -18.60
N CYS A 181 70.23 -32.31 -17.70
CA CYS A 181 71.38 -31.77 -16.98
C CYS A 181 72.01 -32.81 -16.05
N LYS A 182 71.20 -33.65 -15.40
CA LYS A 182 71.65 -34.77 -14.57
C LYS A 182 72.41 -35.81 -15.41
N LEU A 183 71.85 -36.28 -16.52
CA LEU A 183 72.53 -37.20 -17.44
C LEU A 183 73.85 -36.61 -17.98
N LEU A 184 73.88 -35.31 -18.26
CA LEU A 184 75.11 -34.62 -18.69
C LEU A 184 76.18 -34.61 -17.56
N THR A 185 75.78 -34.33 -16.32
CA THR A 185 76.72 -34.35 -15.17
C THR A 185 77.15 -35.76 -14.80
N GLU A 186 76.29 -36.78 -14.92
CA GLU A 186 76.66 -38.19 -14.77
C GLU A 186 77.66 -38.62 -15.84
N SER A 187 77.43 -38.25 -17.11
CA SER A 187 78.36 -38.48 -18.22
C SER A 187 79.72 -37.80 -18.00
N GLN A 188 79.72 -36.54 -17.57
CA GLN A 188 80.95 -35.81 -17.22
C GLN A 188 81.69 -36.46 -16.04
N GLN A 189 80.98 -36.88 -14.99
CA GLN A 189 81.60 -37.59 -13.86
C GLN A 189 82.22 -38.93 -14.27
N ILE A 190 81.60 -39.66 -15.21
CA ILE A 190 82.18 -40.88 -15.76
C ILE A 190 83.45 -40.57 -16.54
N ALA A 191 83.43 -39.55 -17.41
CA ALA A 191 84.61 -39.12 -18.17
C ALA A 191 85.78 -38.70 -17.24
N TYR A 192 85.51 -37.85 -16.24
CA TYR A 192 86.53 -37.45 -15.25
C TYR A 192 87.08 -38.63 -14.44
N LYS A 193 86.26 -39.64 -14.13
CA LYS A 193 86.74 -40.88 -13.49
C LYS A 193 87.65 -41.67 -14.43
N THR A 194 87.25 -41.87 -15.69
CA THR A 194 88.08 -42.62 -16.65
C THR A 194 89.41 -41.93 -16.96
N ASP A 195 89.44 -40.60 -17.06
CA ASP A 195 90.70 -39.86 -17.20
C ASP A 195 91.55 -39.94 -15.93
N HIS A 196 90.94 -39.81 -14.74
CA HIS A 196 91.66 -39.96 -13.47
C HIS A 196 92.24 -41.36 -13.26
N ASP A 197 91.49 -42.42 -13.57
CA ASP A 197 91.94 -43.81 -13.48
C ASP A 197 93.08 -44.10 -14.48
N ARG A 198 93.00 -43.51 -15.68
CA ARG A 198 94.06 -43.58 -16.71
C ARG A 198 95.32 -42.85 -16.27
N ASP A 199 95.19 -41.66 -15.68
CA ASP A 199 96.33 -40.86 -15.23
C ASP A 199 96.96 -41.48 -13.97
N GLN A 200 96.16 -42.04 -13.06
CA GLN A 200 96.66 -42.92 -11.99
C GLN A 200 97.44 -44.12 -12.55
N GLN A 201 96.97 -44.74 -13.64
CA GLN A 201 97.70 -45.86 -14.24
C GLN A 201 99.02 -45.40 -14.86
N GLN A 202 99.07 -44.23 -15.51
CA GLN A 202 100.32 -43.65 -15.98
C GLN A 202 101.30 -43.35 -14.84
N ILE A 203 100.82 -42.88 -13.68
CA ILE A 203 101.63 -42.71 -12.48
C ILE A 203 102.19 -44.07 -12.01
N ARG A 204 101.36 -45.10 -11.86
CA ARG A 204 101.80 -46.46 -11.47
C ARG A 204 102.83 -47.04 -12.46
N ASP A 205 102.63 -46.85 -13.76
CA ASP A 205 103.55 -47.30 -14.81
C ASP A 205 104.90 -46.54 -14.78
N LEU A 206 104.90 -45.26 -14.36
CA LEU A 206 106.11 -44.46 -14.18
C LEU A 206 106.84 -44.80 -12.88
N GLU A 207 106.11 -45.06 -11.79
CA GLU A 207 106.66 -45.55 -10.53
C GLU A 207 107.33 -46.92 -10.72
N ALA A 208 106.70 -47.84 -11.45
CA ALA A 208 107.30 -49.12 -11.81
C ALA A 208 108.63 -48.95 -12.57
N LYS A 209 108.66 -48.09 -13.61
CA LYS A 209 109.88 -47.77 -14.37
C LYS A 209 110.96 -47.09 -13.52
N LEU A 210 110.57 -46.29 -12.53
CA LEU A 210 111.51 -45.69 -11.58
C LEU A 210 112.14 -46.75 -10.67
N VAL A 211 111.35 -47.69 -10.16
CA VAL A 211 111.83 -48.83 -9.34
C VAL A 211 112.73 -49.75 -10.17
N GLU A 212 112.35 -50.08 -11.41
CA GLU A 212 113.22 -50.80 -12.36
C GLU A 212 114.52 -50.04 -12.61
N GLY A 213 114.46 -48.73 -12.83
CA GLY A 213 115.63 -47.87 -12.99
C GLY A 213 116.56 -47.92 -11.78
N GLN A 214 116.03 -47.81 -10.57
CA GLN A 214 116.79 -47.94 -9.32
C GLN A 214 117.41 -49.34 -9.16
N ALA A 215 116.72 -50.40 -9.55
CA ALA A 215 117.26 -51.76 -9.56
C ALA A 215 118.44 -51.89 -10.55
N HIS A 216 118.33 -51.32 -11.76
CA HIS A 216 119.42 -51.29 -12.73
C HIS A 216 120.62 -50.45 -12.24
N TRP A 217 120.38 -49.27 -11.66
CA TRP A 217 121.44 -48.42 -11.09
C TRP A 217 122.19 -49.12 -9.95
N THR A 218 121.47 -49.69 -8.98
CA THR A 218 122.12 -50.41 -7.86
C THR A 218 122.79 -51.71 -8.30
N ALA A 219 122.34 -52.35 -9.36
CA ALA A 219 123.06 -53.48 -9.99
C ALA A 219 124.35 -53.02 -10.69
N ALA A 220 124.31 -51.91 -11.43
CA ALA A 220 125.49 -51.32 -12.07
C ALA A 220 126.52 -50.84 -11.03
N GLU A 221 126.07 -50.19 -9.94
CA GLU A 221 126.91 -49.80 -8.81
C GLU A 221 127.60 -51.01 -8.18
N LYS A 222 126.86 -52.09 -7.90
CA LYS A 222 127.44 -53.37 -7.41
C LYS A 222 128.49 -53.94 -8.36
N GLN A 223 128.30 -53.85 -9.68
CA GLN A 223 129.31 -54.26 -10.67
C GLN A 223 130.55 -53.34 -10.70
N LEU A 224 130.39 -52.04 -10.47
CA LEU A 224 131.52 -51.10 -10.36
C LEU A 224 132.30 -51.34 -9.05
N VAL A 225 131.60 -51.61 -7.95
CA VAL A 225 132.17 -52.01 -6.66
C VAL A 225 132.99 -53.29 -6.79
N THR A 226 132.47 -54.36 -7.40
CA THR A 226 133.24 -55.61 -7.57
C THR A 226 134.43 -55.43 -8.52
N LYS A 227 134.28 -54.68 -9.63
CA LYS A 227 135.42 -54.32 -10.52
C LYS A 227 136.51 -53.54 -9.76
N ARG A 228 136.13 -52.54 -8.97
CA ARG A 228 137.02 -51.75 -8.11
C ARG A 228 137.77 -52.64 -7.12
N ASP A 229 137.09 -53.57 -6.46
CA ASP A 229 137.70 -54.37 -5.41
C ASP A 229 138.58 -55.52 -5.98
N VAL A 230 138.25 -56.05 -7.16
CA VAL A 230 139.18 -56.90 -7.95
C VAL A 230 140.42 -56.12 -8.39
N LEU A 231 140.29 -54.84 -8.77
CA LEU A 231 141.44 -53.98 -9.09
C LEU A 231 142.31 -53.72 -7.85
N LYS A 232 141.71 -53.47 -6.67
CA LYS A 232 142.47 -53.38 -5.40
C LYS A 232 143.22 -54.66 -5.09
N GLN A 233 142.61 -55.83 -5.23
CA GLN A 233 143.28 -57.11 -5.02
C GLN A 233 144.48 -57.31 -5.96
N LYS A 234 144.34 -56.93 -7.24
CA LYS A 234 145.46 -56.96 -8.19
C LYS A 234 146.58 -55.97 -7.84
N LEU A 235 146.22 -54.81 -7.28
CA LEU A 235 147.18 -53.77 -6.88
C LEU A 235 147.98 -54.25 -5.65
N LEU A 236 147.31 -54.75 -4.62
CA LEU A 236 147.95 -55.40 -3.45
C LEU A 236 148.86 -56.56 -3.87
N ALA A 237 148.41 -57.45 -4.75
CA ALA A 237 149.23 -58.56 -5.27
C ALA A 237 150.37 -58.11 -6.20
N MET A 238 150.42 -56.83 -6.60
CA MET A 238 151.55 -56.21 -7.30
C MET A 238 152.49 -55.52 -6.31
N ASP A 239 151.95 -54.87 -5.27
CA ASP A 239 152.74 -54.32 -4.15
C ASP A 239 153.52 -55.44 -3.43
N GLU A 240 152.88 -56.59 -3.14
CA GLU A 240 153.52 -57.79 -2.60
C GLU A 240 154.68 -58.30 -3.49
N ARG A 241 154.54 -58.20 -4.81
CA ARG A 241 155.62 -58.56 -5.76
C ARG A 241 156.75 -57.54 -5.75
N VAL A 242 156.43 -56.25 -5.67
CA VAL A 242 157.42 -55.17 -5.58
C VAL A 242 158.18 -55.25 -4.25
N GLU A 243 157.53 -55.61 -3.14
CA GLU A 243 158.23 -55.88 -1.87
C GLU A 243 159.12 -57.13 -1.96
N PHE A 244 158.67 -58.19 -2.63
CA PHE A 244 159.50 -59.38 -2.88
C PHE A 244 160.74 -59.05 -3.74
N GLU A 245 160.57 -58.32 -4.85
CA GLU A 245 161.67 -57.86 -5.71
C GLU A 245 162.60 -56.88 -4.99
N ALA A 246 162.07 -56.00 -4.14
CA ALA A 246 162.88 -55.15 -3.26
C ALA A 246 163.64 -55.95 -2.19
N SER A 247 163.11 -57.08 -1.73
CA SER A 247 163.80 -57.96 -0.77
C SER A 247 164.96 -58.72 -1.43
N THR A 248 164.79 -59.21 -2.66
CA THR A 248 165.87 -59.88 -3.41
C THR A 248 166.92 -58.88 -3.88
N ALA A 249 166.54 -57.65 -4.24
CA ALA A 249 167.47 -56.56 -4.50
C ALA A 249 168.37 -56.28 -3.28
N ARG A 250 167.80 -56.11 -2.07
CA ARG A 250 168.57 -55.95 -0.82
C ARG A 250 169.51 -57.13 -0.55
N GLN A 251 169.07 -58.36 -0.85
CA GLN A 251 169.91 -59.55 -0.69
C GLN A 251 171.13 -59.55 -1.64
N LEU A 252 170.97 -59.04 -2.87
CA LEU A 252 172.07 -58.82 -3.82
C LEU A 252 172.97 -57.65 -3.40
N GLU A 253 172.42 -56.58 -2.81
CA GLU A 253 173.22 -55.48 -2.23
C GLU A 253 174.12 -55.96 -1.10
N VAL A 254 173.63 -56.84 -0.21
CA VAL A 254 174.43 -57.46 0.87
C VAL A 254 175.57 -58.32 0.31
N GLN A 255 175.33 -59.06 -0.79
CA GLN A 255 176.41 -59.79 -1.48
C GLN A 255 177.42 -58.84 -2.14
N LEU A 256 176.96 -57.73 -2.73
CA LEU A 256 177.84 -56.71 -3.31
C LEU A 256 178.67 -55.95 -2.26
N THR A 257 178.17 -55.75 -1.03
CA THR A 257 178.99 -55.19 0.06
C THR A 257 180.06 -56.15 0.53
N ALA A 258 179.74 -57.44 0.70
CA ALA A 258 180.74 -58.45 1.08
C ALA A 258 181.88 -58.56 0.03
N ILE A 259 181.55 -58.50 -1.27
CA ILE A 259 182.54 -58.49 -2.35
C ILE A 259 183.41 -57.22 -2.32
N LYS A 260 182.83 -56.05 -1.98
CA LYS A 260 183.58 -54.78 -1.84
C LYS A 260 184.53 -54.78 -0.63
N GLU A 261 184.18 -55.46 0.46
CA GLU A 261 185.01 -55.53 1.67
C GLU A 261 186.21 -56.48 1.56
N GLU A 262 186.16 -57.48 0.67
CA GLU A 262 187.37 -58.23 0.25
C GLU A 262 188.20 -57.42 -0.74
N LEU A 263 187.57 -56.76 -1.72
CA LEU A 263 188.27 -55.93 -2.71
C LEU A 263 189.09 -54.80 -2.03
N ALA A 264 188.54 -54.19 -0.98
CA ALA A 264 189.19 -53.15 -0.20
C ALA A 264 190.49 -53.59 0.52
N ARG A 265 190.70 -54.90 0.73
CA ARG A 265 191.91 -55.44 1.40
C ARG A 265 193.06 -55.79 0.45
N VAL A 266 192.80 -55.93 -0.85
CA VAL A 266 193.82 -56.32 -1.85
C VAL A 266 194.33 -55.12 -2.65
N VAL A 267 193.52 -54.06 -2.81
CA VAL A 267 193.88 -52.86 -3.61
C VAL A 267 194.95 -51.98 -2.94
N ALA A 268 195.27 -52.20 -1.65
CA ALA A 268 196.20 -51.35 -0.89
C ALA A 268 197.70 -51.51 -1.22
N THR A 269 198.11 -52.47 -2.07
CA THR A 269 199.53 -52.87 -2.19
C THR A 269 200.09 -53.05 -3.60
N SER A 270 199.46 -52.54 -4.66
CA SER A 270 200.04 -52.60 -6.02
C SER A 270 199.78 -51.38 -6.91
N ASP A 271 199.61 -50.19 -6.33
CA ASP A 271 199.29 -48.96 -7.09
C ASP A 271 200.55 -48.32 -7.74
N THR A 272 201.37 -49.17 -8.38
CA THR A 272 202.46 -48.77 -9.28
C THR A 272 202.56 -49.71 -10.50
N GLU A 273 201.61 -49.61 -11.43
CA GLU A 273 201.92 -49.30 -12.84
C GLU A 273 200.66 -49.02 -13.69
N ARG A 274 200.84 -48.64 -14.96
CA ARG A 274 199.84 -47.85 -15.71
C ARG A 274 198.97 -48.66 -16.69
N LYS A 275 197.66 -48.41 -16.57
CA LYS A 275 196.65 -48.27 -17.66
C LYS A 275 196.52 -49.40 -18.71
N THR A 276 195.34 -50.03 -18.71
CA THR A 276 194.44 -50.16 -19.88
C THR A 276 192.98 -50.33 -19.37
N SER A 277 191.92 -50.23 -20.18
CA SER A 277 191.56 -49.15 -21.12
C SER A 277 190.05 -49.20 -21.42
N SER A 278 189.47 -48.08 -21.89
CA SER A 278 188.22 -48.03 -22.69
C SER A 278 186.97 -48.81 -22.22
N GLN A 279 186.41 -48.51 -21.04
CA GLN A 279 185.03 -48.97 -20.70
C GLN A 279 184.18 -48.01 -19.87
N MET A 280 184.39 -46.68 -19.98
CA MET A 280 183.65 -45.65 -19.23
C MET A 280 182.86 -44.64 -20.10
N ASN A 281 183.12 -44.58 -21.40
CA ASN A 281 182.49 -43.59 -22.31
C ASN A 281 181.06 -43.96 -22.77
N SER A 282 180.62 -45.20 -22.59
CA SER A 282 179.28 -45.67 -22.99
C SER A 282 178.17 -45.20 -22.04
N GLU A 283 178.41 -45.26 -20.73
CA GLU A 283 177.40 -45.01 -19.70
C GLU A 283 177.06 -43.51 -19.58
N VAL A 284 178.07 -42.65 -19.72
CA VAL A 284 177.92 -41.18 -19.76
C VAL A 284 177.00 -40.72 -20.90
N ILE A 285 176.95 -41.44 -22.02
CA ILE A 285 176.08 -41.13 -23.16
C ILE A 285 174.62 -41.52 -22.86
N GLN A 286 174.38 -42.65 -22.20
CA GLN A 286 173.02 -43.12 -21.86
C GLN A 286 172.35 -42.21 -20.83
N LEU A 287 173.05 -41.86 -19.75
CA LEU A 287 172.53 -40.96 -18.70
C LEU A 287 172.17 -39.57 -19.25
N LYS A 288 172.96 -39.06 -20.20
CA LYS A 288 172.70 -37.77 -20.86
C LYS A 288 171.43 -37.78 -21.70
N HIS A 289 171.07 -38.91 -22.32
CA HIS A 289 169.84 -39.03 -23.11
C HIS A 289 168.58 -39.13 -22.22
N GLN A 290 168.66 -39.83 -21.08
CA GLN A 290 167.55 -39.94 -20.13
C GLN A 290 167.16 -38.56 -19.55
N LEU A 291 168.15 -37.75 -19.15
CA LEU A 291 167.93 -36.37 -18.68
C LEU A 291 167.25 -35.49 -19.73
N GLN A 292 167.64 -35.59 -21.01
CA GLN A 292 167.01 -34.82 -22.09
C GLN A 292 165.54 -35.18 -22.36
N ASN A 293 165.09 -36.38 -22.00
CA ASN A 293 163.69 -36.77 -22.19
C ASN A 293 162.81 -36.35 -21.00
N LEU A 294 163.36 -36.33 -19.78
CA LEU A 294 162.67 -35.80 -18.60
C LEU A 294 162.49 -34.27 -18.66
N ASP A 295 163.43 -33.53 -19.22
CA ASP A 295 163.28 -32.08 -19.33
C ASP A 295 162.23 -31.67 -20.39
N LYS A 296 162.05 -32.47 -21.44
CA LYS A 296 160.96 -32.28 -22.43
C LYS A 296 159.57 -32.45 -21.81
N THR A 297 159.35 -33.49 -21.01
CA THR A 297 158.06 -33.72 -20.36
C THR A 297 157.77 -32.66 -19.31
N ARG A 298 158.80 -32.16 -18.60
CA ARG A 298 158.70 -30.99 -17.70
C ARG A 298 158.21 -29.75 -18.44
N VAL A 299 158.79 -29.42 -19.60
CA VAL A 299 158.35 -28.27 -20.43
C VAL A 299 156.91 -28.43 -20.91
N GLN A 300 156.51 -29.61 -21.35
CA GLN A 300 155.12 -29.89 -21.76
C GLN A 300 154.14 -29.67 -20.61
N LEU A 301 154.39 -30.26 -19.42
CA LEU A 301 153.53 -30.10 -18.25
C LEU A 301 153.42 -28.64 -17.77
N VAL A 302 154.48 -27.83 -17.92
CA VAL A 302 154.44 -26.38 -17.63
C VAL A 302 153.55 -25.65 -18.64
N SER A 303 153.64 -25.96 -19.94
CA SER A 303 152.79 -25.34 -20.96
C SER A 303 151.29 -25.68 -20.79
N GLU A 304 150.98 -26.93 -20.40
CA GLU A 304 149.59 -27.36 -20.17
C GLU A 304 149.01 -26.77 -18.87
N ASN A 305 149.81 -26.63 -17.80
CA ASN A 305 149.39 -25.87 -16.62
C ASN A 305 149.11 -24.39 -16.96
N GLY A 306 149.85 -23.80 -17.92
CA GLY A 306 149.55 -22.48 -18.47
C GLY A 306 148.15 -22.44 -19.11
N ARG A 307 147.91 -23.32 -20.09
CA ARG A 307 146.61 -23.43 -20.78
C ARG A 307 145.43 -23.62 -19.82
N LEU A 308 145.55 -24.55 -18.87
CA LEU A 308 144.50 -24.83 -17.88
C LEU A 308 144.24 -23.65 -16.93
N LYS A 309 145.28 -22.84 -16.63
CA LYS A 309 145.14 -21.63 -15.83
C LYS A 309 144.42 -20.51 -16.60
N ASP A 310 144.72 -20.35 -17.88
CA ASP A 310 144.04 -19.38 -18.75
C ASP A 310 142.58 -19.77 -19.02
N GLU A 311 142.29 -21.07 -19.18
CA GLU A 311 140.93 -21.60 -19.26
C GLU A 311 140.16 -21.42 -17.94
N LYS A 312 140.81 -21.63 -16.80
CA LYS A 312 140.23 -21.31 -15.49
C LYS A 312 139.83 -19.84 -15.39
N TYR A 313 140.69 -18.90 -15.76
CA TYR A 313 140.37 -17.46 -15.64
C TYR A 313 139.19 -17.06 -16.54
N LYS A 314 139.08 -17.62 -17.76
CA LYS A 314 137.92 -17.40 -18.63
C LYS A 314 136.62 -17.89 -17.98
N LEU A 315 136.62 -19.08 -17.40
CA LEU A 315 135.46 -19.62 -16.69
C LEU A 315 135.11 -18.80 -15.44
N GLU A 316 136.10 -18.29 -14.69
CA GLU A 316 135.86 -17.37 -13.57
C GLU A 316 135.19 -16.06 -14.03
N ASP A 317 135.55 -15.51 -15.19
CA ASP A 317 134.94 -14.30 -15.75
C ASP A 317 133.55 -14.56 -16.37
N GLU A 318 133.33 -15.70 -17.01
CA GLU A 318 132.00 -16.13 -17.47
C GLU A 318 131.03 -16.32 -16.29
N ILE A 319 131.49 -16.91 -15.18
CA ILE A 319 130.71 -17.04 -13.94
C ILE A 319 130.33 -15.66 -13.36
N LYS A 320 131.26 -14.69 -13.35
CA LYS A 320 130.95 -13.31 -12.91
C LYS A 320 129.90 -12.64 -13.83
N ALA A 321 130.02 -12.82 -15.14
CA ALA A 321 129.07 -12.28 -16.11
C ALA A 321 127.67 -12.91 -15.98
N LEU A 322 127.59 -14.22 -15.69
CA LEU A 322 126.33 -14.90 -15.40
C LEU A 322 125.72 -14.45 -14.07
N GLY A 323 126.53 -14.24 -13.03
CA GLY A 323 126.10 -13.70 -11.74
C GLY A 323 125.44 -12.32 -11.88
N LEU A 324 126.14 -11.37 -12.52
CA LEU A 324 125.60 -10.02 -12.80
C LEU A 324 124.28 -10.06 -13.58
N ARG A 325 124.11 -11.04 -14.48
CA ARG A 325 122.89 -11.21 -15.26
C ARG A 325 121.75 -11.84 -14.45
N ALA A 326 122.06 -12.71 -13.50
CA ALA A 326 121.09 -13.24 -12.53
C ALA A 326 120.63 -12.12 -11.58
N ASP A 327 121.54 -11.31 -11.04
CA ASP A 327 121.23 -10.15 -10.20
C ASP A 327 120.32 -9.15 -10.95
N GLN A 328 120.61 -8.86 -12.22
CA GLN A 328 119.81 -7.98 -13.05
C GLN A 328 118.38 -8.53 -13.26
N LEU A 329 118.23 -9.83 -13.54
CA LEU A 329 116.93 -10.47 -13.68
C LEU A 329 116.15 -10.52 -12.36
N GLN A 330 116.82 -10.79 -11.24
CA GLN A 330 116.21 -10.79 -9.91
C GLN A 330 115.76 -9.38 -9.48
N GLY A 331 116.53 -8.35 -9.84
CA GLY A 331 116.13 -6.95 -9.72
C GLY A 331 114.86 -6.64 -10.50
N GLN A 332 114.80 -7.00 -11.79
CA GLN A 332 113.61 -6.84 -12.63
C GLN A 332 112.39 -7.60 -12.06
N LEU A 333 112.60 -8.82 -11.56
CA LEU A 333 111.55 -9.63 -10.95
C LEU A 333 110.99 -8.95 -9.69
N SER A 334 111.85 -8.39 -8.84
CA SER A 334 111.45 -7.69 -7.61
C SER A 334 110.63 -6.43 -7.86
N VAL A 335 110.93 -5.69 -8.95
CA VAL A 335 110.15 -4.51 -9.36
C VAL A 335 108.79 -4.93 -9.94
N SER A 336 108.73 -6.06 -10.65
CA SER A 336 107.49 -6.62 -11.21
C SER A 336 106.57 -7.16 -10.10
N THR A 337 107.09 -7.88 -9.11
CA THR A 337 106.30 -8.32 -7.95
C THR A 337 105.82 -7.13 -7.12
N ALA A 338 106.68 -6.15 -6.83
CA ALA A 338 106.28 -4.96 -6.08
C ALA A 338 105.23 -4.09 -6.81
N SER A 339 105.17 -4.12 -8.16
CA SER A 339 104.12 -3.42 -8.91
C SER A 339 102.80 -4.17 -8.92
N THR A 340 102.84 -5.50 -9.09
CA THR A 340 101.63 -6.35 -9.06
C THR A 340 101.03 -6.45 -7.65
N GLU A 341 101.84 -6.42 -6.59
CA GLU A 341 101.35 -6.33 -5.20
C GLU A 341 100.64 -5.01 -4.90
N LYS A 342 101.13 -3.87 -5.44
CA LYS A 342 100.43 -2.57 -5.32
C LYS A 342 99.07 -2.60 -5.99
N VAL A 343 98.99 -3.07 -7.23
CA VAL A 343 97.73 -3.20 -7.99
C VAL A 343 96.76 -4.16 -7.27
N LYS A 344 97.25 -5.27 -6.72
CA LYS A 344 96.46 -6.19 -5.89
C LYS A 344 95.93 -5.52 -4.61
N ALA A 345 96.73 -4.68 -3.96
CA ALA A 345 96.33 -3.92 -2.78
C ALA A 345 95.40 -2.72 -3.10
N GLU A 346 95.35 -2.28 -4.36
CA GLU A 346 94.39 -1.28 -4.86
C GLU A 346 93.03 -1.94 -5.10
N TYR A 347 92.98 -3.01 -5.91
CA TYR A 347 91.74 -3.78 -6.10
C TYR A 347 91.16 -4.33 -4.79
N ALA A 348 91.98 -4.74 -3.82
CA ALA A 348 91.51 -5.14 -2.50
C ALA A 348 90.79 -4.01 -1.75
N ARG A 349 91.29 -2.76 -1.84
CA ARG A 349 90.65 -1.58 -1.24
C ARG A 349 89.36 -1.20 -1.98
N GLU A 350 89.34 -1.31 -3.30
CA GLU A 350 88.13 -1.03 -4.09
C GLU A 350 87.02 -2.05 -3.83
N LEU A 351 87.36 -3.35 -3.76
CA LEU A 351 86.41 -4.42 -3.41
C LEU A 351 85.85 -4.26 -1.99
N GLU A 352 86.69 -3.87 -1.02
CA GLU A 352 86.22 -3.68 0.36
C GLU A 352 85.38 -2.41 0.51
N LYS A 353 85.68 -1.35 -0.27
CA LYS A 353 84.80 -0.18 -0.40
C LYS A 353 83.45 -0.57 -1.01
N LEU A 354 83.44 -1.30 -2.13
CA LEU A 354 82.23 -1.83 -2.76
C LEU A 354 81.41 -2.72 -1.81
N ARG A 355 82.07 -3.54 -0.99
CA ARG A 355 81.41 -4.32 0.08
C ARG A 355 80.74 -3.39 1.11
N GLY A 356 81.41 -2.33 1.51
CA GLY A 356 80.87 -1.30 2.41
C GLY A 356 79.67 -0.57 1.81
N ASP A 357 79.80 -0.05 0.59
CA ASP A 357 78.76 0.69 -0.14
C ASP A 357 77.51 -0.19 -0.36
N HIS A 358 77.68 -1.45 -0.81
CA HIS A 358 76.58 -2.42 -0.90
C HIS A 358 75.99 -2.77 0.47
N GLY A 359 76.82 -2.87 1.52
CA GLY A 359 76.36 -3.09 2.89
C GLY A 359 75.47 -1.96 3.40
N VAL A 360 75.80 -0.71 3.08
CA VAL A 360 74.95 0.45 3.42
C VAL A 360 73.60 0.39 2.69
N GLU A 361 73.60 0.06 1.39
CA GLU A 361 72.35 0.02 0.62
C GLU A 361 71.48 -1.19 0.98
N ILE A 362 72.05 -2.35 1.32
CA ILE A 362 71.30 -3.48 1.89
C ILE A 362 70.66 -3.10 3.23
N ASN A 363 71.42 -2.48 4.14
CA ASN A 363 70.90 -2.00 5.42
C ASN A 363 69.86 -0.88 5.26
N ARG A 364 69.85 -0.15 4.14
CA ARG A 364 68.80 0.80 3.78
C ARG A 364 67.53 0.10 3.29
N LEU A 365 67.67 -0.78 2.29
CA LEU A 365 66.55 -1.54 1.73
C LEU A 365 65.83 -2.38 2.79
N GLN A 366 66.56 -2.95 3.75
CA GLN A 366 65.97 -3.64 4.90
C GLN A 366 65.09 -2.71 5.75
N ARG A 367 65.59 -1.54 6.18
CA ARG A 367 64.83 -0.56 6.97
C ARG A 367 63.63 0.04 6.23
N ASP A 368 63.77 0.27 4.92
CA ASP A 368 62.67 0.79 4.10
C ASP A 368 61.61 -0.31 3.84
N HIS A 369 62.00 -1.59 3.73
CA HIS A 369 61.09 -2.74 3.69
C HIS A 369 60.37 -2.97 5.04
N GLU A 370 61.08 -2.92 6.17
CA GLU A 370 60.48 -3.00 7.51
C GLU A 370 59.42 -1.91 7.72
N ARG A 371 59.71 -0.67 7.28
CA ARG A 371 58.75 0.44 7.34
C ARG A 371 57.52 0.18 6.47
N ALA A 372 57.71 -0.22 5.22
CA ALA A 372 56.60 -0.55 4.32
C ALA A 372 55.72 -1.70 4.86
N MET A 373 56.33 -2.68 5.53
CA MET A 373 55.58 -3.76 6.20
C MET A 373 54.79 -3.28 7.42
N GLU A 374 55.27 -2.28 8.17
CA GLU A 374 54.52 -1.70 9.30
C GLU A 374 53.43 -0.73 8.84
N GLU A 375 53.66 0.03 7.76
CA GLU A 375 52.63 0.83 7.06
C GLU A 375 51.52 -0.08 6.49
N LEU A 376 51.87 -1.27 5.99
CA LEU A 376 50.90 -2.28 5.56
C LEU A 376 50.11 -2.88 6.72
N LYS A 377 50.77 -3.25 7.84
CA LYS A 377 50.07 -3.73 9.05
C LYS A 377 49.10 -2.70 9.62
N THR A 378 49.53 -1.45 9.71
CA THR A 378 48.71 -0.37 10.29
C THR A 378 47.51 -0.02 9.40
N SER A 379 47.69 0.05 8.07
CA SER A 379 46.57 0.22 7.14
C SER A 379 45.60 -0.97 7.15
N GLN A 380 46.09 -2.21 7.20
CA GLN A 380 45.24 -3.41 7.37
C GLN A 380 44.48 -3.39 8.71
N LYS A 381 45.13 -3.01 9.81
CA LYS A 381 44.47 -2.87 11.12
C LYS A 381 43.34 -1.85 11.04
N ASN A 382 43.61 -0.66 10.50
CA ASN A 382 42.63 0.42 10.39
C ASN A 382 41.42 -0.02 9.53
N TYR A 383 41.65 -0.78 8.46
CA TYR A 383 40.57 -1.33 7.62
C TYR A 383 39.73 -2.39 8.36
N LEU A 384 40.37 -3.27 9.13
CA LEU A 384 39.65 -4.23 10.00
C LEU A 384 38.87 -3.54 11.13
N GLU A 385 39.36 -2.41 11.63
CA GLU A 385 38.71 -1.61 12.67
C GLU A 385 37.49 -0.86 12.09
N TYR A 386 37.61 -0.30 10.88
CA TYR A 386 36.50 0.23 10.08
C TYR A 386 35.42 -0.83 9.81
N LEU A 387 35.78 -2.03 9.32
CA LEU A 387 34.82 -3.10 9.03
C LEU A 387 34.10 -3.60 10.29
N LYS A 388 34.76 -3.60 11.45
CA LYS A 388 34.12 -3.89 12.75
C LYS A 388 33.10 -2.82 13.14
N GLN A 389 33.40 -1.54 12.91
CA GLN A 389 32.43 -0.47 13.15
C GLN A 389 31.24 -0.58 12.19
N GLU A 390 31.48 -0.73 10.88
CA GLU A 390 30.39 -0.82 9.88
C GLU A 390 29.49 -2.04 10.13
N THR A 391 30.05 -3.19 10.49
CA THR A 391 29.25 -4.38 10.88
C THR A 391 28.47 -4.18 12.17
N ALA A 392 29.01 -3.52 13.19
CA ALA A 392 28.28 -3.18 14.42
C ALA A 392 27.17 -2.15 14.18
N GLU A 393 27.39 -1.16 13.31
CA GLU A 393 26.36 -0.20 12.90
C GLU A 393 25.23 -0.89 12.09
N MET A 394 25.57 -1.83 11.21
CA MET A 394 24.56 -2.59 10.45
C MET A 394 23.78 -3.56 11.35
N GLN A 395 24.43 -4.19 12.34
CA GLN A 395 23.76 -5.02 13.36
C GLN A 395 22.79 -4.19 14.20
N THR A 396 23.23 -3.07 14.79
CA THR A 396 22.37 -2.21 15.62
C THR A 396 21.22 -1.57 14.84
N ARG A 397 21.41 -1.22 13.56
CA ARG A 397 20.30 -0.80 12.66
C ARG A 397 19.31 -1.94 12.40
N GLY A 398 19.79 -3.19 12.24
CA GLY A 398 18.96 -4.38 12.11
C GLY A 398 18.15 -4.71 13.37
N GLU A 399 18.76 -4.58 14.55
CA GLU A 399 18.11 -4.71 15.86
C GLU A 399 17.04 -3.64 16.05
N GLN A 400 17.34 -2.37 15.76
CA GLN A 400 16.35 -1.29 15.83
C GLN A 400 15.17 -1.49 14.87
N SER A 401 15.45 -1.89 13.63
CA SER A 401 14.41 -2.17 12.62
C SER A 401 13.52 -3.35 13.01
N SER A 402 14.10 -4.44 13.54
CA SER A 402 13.33 -5.59 14.01
C SER A 402 12.54 -5.29 15.30
N GLN A 403 13.08 -4.50 16.23
CA GLN A 403 12.33 -4.01 17.40
C GLN A 403 11.15 -3.12 16.99
N GLN A 404 11.34 -2.21 16.02
CA GLN A 404 10.25 -1.39 15.48
C GLN A 404 9.18 -2.25 14.78
N ALA A 405 9.59 -3.29 14.03
CA ALA A 405 8.66 -4.23 13.41
C ALA A 405 7.86 -5.03 14.45
N LEU A 406 8.49 -5.48 15.55
CA LEU A 406 7.81 -6.17 16.66
C LEU A 406 6.80 -5.26 17.36
N LEU A 407 7.18 -4.02 17.71
CA LEU A 407 6.25 -3.05 18.30
C LEU A 407 5.06 -2.75 17.37
N ALA A 408 5.31 -2.58 16.07
CA ALA A 408 4.26 -2.39 15.07
C ALA A 408 3.37 -3.64 14.84
N ILE A 409 3.80 -4.83 15.27
CA ILE A 409 2.98 -6.05 15.31
C ILE A 409 2.19 -6.11 16.62
N GLU A 410 2.79 -5.76 17.77
CA GLU A 410 2.09 -5.67 19.05
C GLU A 410 0.93 -4.69 19.02
N ASP A 411 1.12 -3.48 18.49
CA ASP A 411 0.03 -2.49 18.42
C ASP A 411 -1.09 -2.94 17.46
N LYS A 412 -0.76 -3.60 16.34
CA LYS A 412 -1.75 -4.22 15.44
C LYS A 412 -2.51 -5.36 16.10
N LEU A 413 -1.87 -6.11 17.00
CA LEU A 413 -2.50 -7.18 17.79
C LEU A 413 -3.46 -6.57 18.82
N ARG A 414 -3.02 -5.57 19.59
CA ARG A 414 -3.86 -4.82 20.55
C ARG A 414 -5.06 -4.16 19.86
N ASP A 415 -4.90 -3.69 18.62
CA ASP A 415 -6.01 -3.18 17.79
C ASP A 415 -6.95 -4.28 17.31
N ALA A 416 -6.45 -5.49 17.04
CA ALA A 416 -7.30 -6.64 16.74
C ALA A 416 -8.08 -7.13 17.97
N GLU A 417 -7.44 -7.17 19.15
CA GLU A 417 -8.05 -7.54 20.43
C GLU A 417 -9.14 -6.54 20.86
N ARG A 418 -8.89 -5.22 20.72
CA ARG A 418 -9.90 -4.18 20.93
C ARG A 418 -11.11 -4.37 20.03
N ARG A 419 -10.90 -4.49 18.71
CA ARG A 419 -11.98 -4.76 17.75
C ARG A 419 -12.74 -6.05 18.07
N ALA A 420 -12.04 -7.14 18.40
CA ALA A 420 -12.67 -8.41 18.77
C ALA A 420 -13.55 -8.28 20.03
N SER A 421 -13.13 -7.44 20.99
CA SER A 421 -13.92 -7.10 22.17
C SER A 421 -15.17 -6.28 21.81
N GLU A 422 -15.03 -5.25 20.96
CA GLU A 422 -16.18 -4.48 20.44
C GLU A 422 -17.19 -5.36 19.67
N TRP A 423 -16.71 -6.30 18.85
CA TRP A 423 -17.56 -7.26 18.14
C TRP A 423 -18.30 -8.20 19.10
N LYS A 424 -17.62 -8.68 20.16
CA LYS A 424 -18.22 -9.49 21.22
C LYS A 424 -19.30 -8.72 21.98
N ASP A 425 -19.03 -7.48 22.37
CA ASP A 425 -19.98 -6.67 23.14
C ASP A 425 -21.21 -6.28 22.30
N ARG A 426 -21.02 -5.95 21.01
CA ARG A 426 -22.13 -5.80 20.05
C ARG A 426 -22.92 -7.10 19.86
N ALA A 427 -22.27 -8.26 19.84
CA ALA A 427 -22.96 -9.55 19.74
C ALA A 427 -23.81 -9.85 20.99
N LEU A 428 -23.31 -9.50 22.18
CA LEU A 428 -24.06 -9.59 23.45
C LEU A 428 -25.24 -8.62 23.49
N GLN A 429 -25.05 -7.38 23.05
CA GLN A 429 -26.14 -6.40 22.92
C GLN A 429 -27.23 -6.92 21.97
N ASN A 430 -26.86 -7.31 20.73
CA ASN A 430 -27.77 -7.88 19.73
C ASN A 430 -28.52 -9.12 20.26
N ALA A 431 -27.90 -9.95 21.11
CA ALA A 431 -28.56 -11.08 21.76
C ALA A 431 -29.61 -10.63 22.79
N SER A 432 -29.28 -9.63 23.62
CA SER A 432 -30.21 -9.06 24.60
C SER A 432 -31.43 -8.38 23.95
N GLU A 433 -31.22 -7.67 22.84
CA GLU A 433 -32.27 -7.05 22.03
C GLU A 433 -33.16 -8.10 21.36
N ARG A 434 -32.61 -9.22 20.89
CA ARG A 434 -33.40 -10.36 20.39
C ARG A 434 -34.29 -10.98 21.48
N GLU A 435 -33.80 -11.12 22.71
CA GLU A 435 -34.63 -11.57 23.83
C GLU A 435 -35.66 -10.52 24.27
N GLU A 436 -35.43 -9.22 24.05
CA GLU A 436 -36.45 -8.15 24.20
C GLU A 436 -37.55 -8.29 23.15
N VAL A 437 -37.18 -8.44 21.87
CA VAL A 437 -38.13 -8.62 20.76
C VAL A 437 -38.96 -9.88 20.96
N LYS A 438 -38.36 -11.01 21.41
CA LYS A 438 -39.11 -12.22 21.79
C LYS A 438 -40.10 -11.98 22.93
N ARG A 439 -39.66 -11.34 24.03
CA ARG A 439 -40.54 -11.00 25.17
C ARG A 439 -41.71 -10.12 24.72
N ASN A 440 -41.49 -9.20 23.79
CA ASN A 440 -42.53 -8.33 23.25
C ASN A 440 -43.44 -9.06 22.25
N SER A 441 -42.92 -9.97 21.41
CA SER A 441 -43.73 -10.86 20.56
C SER A 441 -44.71 -11.68 21.39
N LEU A 442 -44.22 -12.37 22.44
CA LEU A 442 -45.06 -13.17 23.35
C LEU A 442 -46.15 -12.33 24.06
N ARG A 443 -45.85 -11.07 24.39
CA ARG A 443 -46.85 -10.12 24.93
C ARG A 443 -47.91 -9.75 23.89
N PHE A 444 -47.51 -9.48 22.64
CA PHE A 444 -48.47 -9.21 21.56
C PHE A 444 -49.29 -10.44 21.19
N GLU A 445 -48.70 -11.63 21.16
CA GLU A 445 -49.39 -12.91 20.94
C GLU A 445 -50.44 -13.17 22.03
N SER A 446 -50.09 -12.97 23.31
CA SER A 446 -51.04 -13.06 24.43
C SER A 446 -52.17 -12.03 24.30
N MET A 447 -51.86 -10.79 23.94
CA MET A 447 -52.86 -9.73 23.74
C MET A 447 -53.80 -10.04 22.57
N VAL A 448 -53.28 -10.57 21.46
CA VAL A 448 -54.06 -11.02 20.30
C VAL A 448 -54.94 -12.22 20.64
N GLN A 449 -54.48 -13.14 21.49
CA GLN A 449 -55.30 -14.24 22.02
C GLN A 449 -56.44 -13.72 22.90
N THR A 450 -56.19 -12.75 23.78
CA THR A 450 -57.23 -12.10 24.59
C THR A 450 -58.28 -11.40 23.71
N LEU A 451 -57.84 -10.54 22.79
CA LEU A 451 -58.73 -9.84 21.86
C LEU A 451 -59.53 -10.80 20.96
N ARG A 452 -58.95 -11.94 20.54
CA ARG A 452 -59.69 -12.98 19.82
C ARG A 452 -60.73 -13.65 20.72
N GLY A 453 -60.42 -13.92 21.98
CA GLY A 453 -61.39 -14.42 22.96
C GLY A 453 -62.57 -13.47 23.17
N GLU A 454 -62.31 -12.16 23.24
CA GLU A 454 -63.33 -11.11 23.35
C GLU A 454 -64.21 -11.02 22.09
N ILE A 455 -63.61 -11.09 20.89
CA ILE A 455 -64.33 -11.16 19.62
C ILE A 455 -65.19 -12.42 19.57
N ASP A 456 -64.63 -13.60 19.88
CA ASP A 456 -65.37 -14.86 19.90
C ASP A 456 -66.56 -14.82 20.89
N THR A 457 -66.42 -14.17 22.06
CA THR A 457 -67.55 -13.97 22.99
C THR A 457 -68.59 -13.03 22.41
N SER A 458 -68.20 -11.90 21.83
CA SER A 458 -69.12 -10.95 21.22
C SER A 458 -69.85 -11.55 20.01
N GLU A 459 -69.20 -12.43 19.23
CA GLU A 459 -69.85 -13.18 18.15
C GLU A 459 -70.84 -14.22 18.67
N ARG A 460 -70.55 -14.91 19.77
CA ARG A 460 -71.53 -15.82 20.42
C ARG A 460 -72.74 -15.06 20.96
N GLU A 461 -72.52 -13.93 21.64
CA GLU A 461 -73.60 -13.05 22.14
C GLU A 461 -74.47 -12.52 20.99
N LYS A 462 -73.83 -12.07 19.91
CA LYS A 462 -74.53 -11.66 18.68
C LYS A 462 -75.33 -12.82 18.08
N GLN A 463 -74.81 -14.04 18.08
CA GLN A 463 -75.52 -15.23 17.59
C GLN A 463 -76.73 -15.55 18.48
N THR A 464 -76.63 -15.48 19.81
CA THR A 464 -77.77 -15.68 20.71
C THR A 464 -78.83 -14.60 20.54
N LEU A 465 -78.45 -13.32 20.44
CA LEU A 465 -79.39 -12.23 20.17
C LEU A 465 -80.09 -12.37 18.80
N VAL A 466 -79.40 -12.94 17.80
CA VAL A 466 -80.00 -13.25 16.49
C VAL A 466 -80.98 -14.41 16.55
N THR A 467 -80.70 -15.48 17.32
CA THR A 467 -81.65 -16.60 17.49
C THR A 467 -82.85 -16.20 18.36
N GLU A 468 -82.66 -15.39 19.40
CA GLU A 468 -83.75 -14.77 20.17
C GLU A 468 -84.64 -13.88 19.29
N ALA A 469 -84.05 -13.01 18.47
CA ALA A 469 -84.79 -12.18 17.52
C ALA A 469 -85.53 -13.00 16.44
N ALA A 470 -84.98 -14.15 16.02
CA ALA A 470 -85.65 -15.08 15.12
C ALA A 470 -86.85 -15.77 15.81
N ASN A 471 -86.66 -16.25 17.04
CA ASN A 471 -87.73 -16.86 17.83
C ASN A 471 -88.87 -15.87 18.10
N ALA A 472 -88.56 -14.62 18.48
CA ALA A 472 -89.55 -13.56 18.68
C ALA A 472 -90.31 -13.20 17.39
N ARG A 473 -89.66 -13.26 16.22
CA ARG A 473 -90.34 -13.10 14.91
C ARG A 473 -91.32 -14.24 14.64
N VAL A 474 -90.91 -15.49 14.86
CA VAL A 474 -91.79 -16.67 14.70
C VAL A 474 -92.99 -16.57 15.64
N GLU A 475 -92.78 -16.17 16.90
CA GLU A 475 -93.88 -15.97 17.86
C GLU A 475 -94.85 -14.86 17.40
N MET A 476 -94.33 -13.72 16.94
CA MET A 476 -95.15 -12.62 16.42
C MET A 476 -95.91 -13.01 15.14
N GLU A 477 -95.30 -13.78 14.24
CA GLU A 477 -95.99 -14.36 13.08
C GLU A 477 -97.12 -15.31 13.52
N GLN A 478 -96.91 -16.11 14.57
CA GLN A 478 -97.91 -17.05 15.04
C GLN A 478 -99.06 -16.33 15.75
N ARG A 479 -98.77 -15.30 16.54
CA ARG A 479 -99.78 -14.36 17.09
C ARG A 479 -100.58 -13.68 15.96
N LEU A 480 -99.92 -13.24 14.88
CA LEU A 480 -100.59 -12.65 13.71
C LEU A 480 -101.48 -13.66 12.98
N LYS A 481 -101.01 -14.90 12.77
CA LYS A 481 -101.81 -16.00 12.16
C LYS A 481 -103.05 -16.32 13.01
N ASN A 482 -102.93 -16.34 14.34
CA ASN A 482 -104.06 -16.53 15.25
C ASN A 482 -105.06 -15.37 15.16
N ALA A 483 -104.60 -14.12 15.25
CA ALA A 483 -105.47 -12.95 15.13
C ALA A 483 -106.18 -12.86 13.76
N GLN A 484 -105.51 -13.25 12.67
CA GLN A 484 -106.13 -13.39 11.35
C GLN A 484 -107.18 -14.51 11.31
N HIS A 485 -106.97 -15.63 12.03
CA HIS A 485 -107.96 -16.69 12.12
C HIS A 485 -109.19 -16.25 12.92
N GLU A 486 -109.01 -15.58 14.05
CA GLU A 486 -110.11 -14.99 14.83
C GLU A 486 -110.90 -13.97 14.01
N ALA A 487 -110.22 -13.08 13.29
CA ALA A 487 -110.86 -12.11 12.39
C ALA A 487 -111.68 -12.81 11.30
N ARG A 488 -111.15 -13.88 10.68
CA ARG A 488 -111.87 -14.71 9.71
C ARG A 488 -113.06 -15.46 10.30
N GLN A 489 -113.00 -15.87 11.58
CA GLN A 489 -114.16 -16.45 12.27
C GLN A 489 -115.22 -15.38 12.55
N LYS A 490 -114.83 -14.21 13.05
CA LYS A 490 -115.75 -13.08 13.31
C LYS A 490 -116.46 -12.61 12.03
N THR A 491 -115.74 -12.46 10.91
CA THR A 491 -116.39 -12.11 9.62
C THR A 491 -117.23 -13.26 9.06
N LYS A 492 -116.89 -14.53 9.29
CA LYS A 492 -117.76 -15.66 8.92
C LYS A 492 -119.05 -15.69 9.75
N MET A 493 -118.98 -15.41 11.06
CA MET A 493 -120.17 -15.32 11.92
C MET A 493 -121.07 -14.16 11.50
N SER A 494 -120.51 -12.95 11.34
CA SER A 494 -121.26 -11.78 10.87
C SER A 494 -121.86 -11.99 9.46
N ARG A 495 -121.18 -12.73 8.58
CA ARG A 495 -121.74 -13.16 7.29
C ARG A 495 -122.91 -14.14 7.46
N LEU A 496 -122.81 -15.14 8.34
CA LEU A 496 -123.91 -16.08 8.61
C LEU A 496 -125.12 -15.39 9.25
N GLU A 497 -124.90 -14.41 10.11
CA GLU A 497 -125.95 -13.54 10.67
C GLU A 497 -126.62 -12.70 9.56
N ALA A 498 -125.84 -12.15 8.63
CA ALA A 498 -126.36 -11.42 7.47
C ALA A 498 -127.10 -12.33 6.46
N GLU A 499 -126.63 -13.56 6.25
CA GLU A 499 -127.30 -14.57 5.42
C GLU A 499 -128.63 -15.01 6.06
N GLN A 500 -128.69 -15.20 7.38
CA GLN A 500 -129.94 -15.45 8.11
C GLN A 500 -130.92 -14.27 8.03
N GLN A 501 -130.44 -13.03 8.15
CA GLN A 501 -131.27 -11.84 7.94
C GLN A 501 -131.80 -11.76 6.51
N LEU A 502 -130.98 -12.15 5.51
CA LEU A 502 -131.39 -12.21 4.11
C LEU A 502 -132.47 -13.28 3.88
N ASP A 503 -132.35 -14.46 4.50
CA ASP A 503 -133.36 -15.53 4.41
C ASP A 503 -134.70 -15.12 5.04
N VAL A 504 -134.68 -14.43 6.19
CA VAL A 504 -135.89 -13.85 6.80
C VAL A 504 -136.55 -12.86 5.84
N LEU A 505 -135.78 -11.90 5.32
CA LEU A 505 -136.27 -10.90 4.35
C LEU A 505 -136.75 -11.54 3.03
N GLN A 506 -136.14 -12.64 2.58
CA GLN A 506 -136.64 -13.41 1.44
C GLN A 506 -137.95 -14.14 1.75
N SER A 507 -138.13 -14.65 2.98
CA SER A 507 -139.39 -15.27 3.40
C SER A 507 -140.55 -14.25 3.47
N ASP A 508 -140.26 -13.03 3.96
CA ASP A 508 -141.19 -11.91 3.98
C ASP A 508 -141.51 -11.40 2.57
N ASN A 509 -140.49 -11.27 1.70
CA ASN A 509 -140.68 -10.90 0.31
C ASN A 509 -141.49 -11.98 -0.44
N ALA A 510 -141.26 -13.27 -0.19
CA ALA A 510 -142.10 -14.35 -0.72
C ALA A 510 -143.54 -14.33 -0.17
N ALA A 511 -143.78 -13.80 1.04
CA ALA A 511 -145.12 -13.59 1.59
C ALA A 511 -145.81 -12.35 0.99
N LEU A 512 -145.07 -11.28 0.72
CA LEU A 512 -145.54 -10.10 -0.01
C LEU A 512 -145.81 -10.43 -1.48
N GLN A 513 -144.97 -11.25 -2.12
CA GLN A 513 -145.20 -11.76 -3.47
C GLN A 513 -146.46 -12.62 -3.54
N ARG A 514 -146.73 -13.50 -2.57
CA ARG A 514 -148.01 -14.24 -2.49
C ARG A 514 -149.22 -13.31 -2.36
N LYS A 515 -149.11 -12.19 -1.63
CA LYS A 515 -150.16 -11.15 -1.60
C LYS A 515 -150.30 -10.40 -2.93
N LEU A 516 -149.19 -10.10 -3.61
CA LEU A 516 -149.19 -9.52 -4.95
C LEU A 516 -149.83 -10.46 -5.98
N SER A 517 -149.49 -11.75 -5.99
CA SER A 517 -150.11 -12.74 -6.87
C SER A 517 -151.62 -12.82 -6.64
N SER A 518 -152.09 -12.83 -5.39
CA SER A 518 -153.52 -12.80 -5.07
C SER A 518 -154.24 -11.53 -5.56
N LEU A 519 -153.56 -10.38 -5.56
CA LEU A 519 -154.07 -9.12 -6.14
C LEU A 519 -153.94 -9.07 -7.67
N GLN A 520 -152.99 -9.79 -8.25
CA GLN A 520 -152.83 -9.93 -9.70
C GLN A 520 -153.87 -10.89 -10.28
N GLU A 521 -154.20 -12.01 -9.64
CA GLU A 521 -155.31 -12.88 -10.04
C GLU A 521 -156.65 -12.11 -10.09
N GLN A 522 -156.87 -11.18 -9.16
CA GLN A 522 -158.02 -10.27 -9.15
C GLN A 522 -158.00 -9.21 -10.27
N LEU A 523 -156.85 -8.96 -10.91
CA LEU A 523 -156.68 -8.06 -12.05
C LEU A 523 -156.63 -8.78 -13.40
N GLU A 524 -156.10 -10.01 -13.44
CA GLU A 524 -156.09 -10.90 -14.61
C GLU A 524 -157.53 -11.25 -15.01
N HIS A 525 -158.39 -11.61 -14.05
CA HIS A 525 -159.81 -11.92 -14.28
C HIS A 525 -160.63 -10.72 -14.81
N LEU A 526 -160.08 -9.50 -14.75
CA LEU A 526 -160.63 -8.27 -15.34
C LEU A 526 -159.93 -7.84 -16.65
N ARG A 527 -158.92 -8.59 -17.12
CA ARG A 527 -158.16 -8.31 -18.36
C ARG A 527 -158.40 -9.31 -19.49
N GLU A 528 -159.01 -10.46 -19.21
CA GLU A 528 -159.35 -11.48 -20.22
C GLU A 528 -160.39 -11.04 -21.28
N GLN A 529 -160.86 -9.78 -21.25
CA GLN A 529 -161.70 -9.20 -22.30
C GLN A 529 -160.94 -8.46 -23.42
N SER A 530 -159.60 -8.30 -23.36
CA SER A 530 -158.84 -7.53 -24.37
C SER A 530 -157.58 -8.19 -24.94
N ALA A 531 -157.79 -9.02 -25.97
CA ALA A 531 -156.96 -9.16 -27.17
C ALA A 531 -155.40 -9.26 -27.07
N SER A 532 -154.93 -10.49 -26.90
CA SER A 532 -153.89 -11.15 -27.72
C SER A 532 -152.93 -10.33 -28.63
N LYS A 533 -151.60 -10.52 -28.45
CA LYS A 533 -150.68 -11.03 -29.51
C LYS A 533 -149.20 -11.30 -29.08
N ALA A 534 -148.75 -12.50 -29.41
CA ALA A 534 -147.45 -12.89 -30.01
C ALA A 534 -146.07 -12.71 -29.30
N ALA A 535 -145.31 -13.82 -29.31
CA ALA A 535 -143.89 -13.96 -29.67
C ALA A 535 -142.73 -13.67 -28.65
N GLN A 536 -142.47 -14.71 -27.85
CA GLN A 536 -141.17 -15.35 -27.52
C GLN A 536 -140.23 -15.60 -28.74
N PRO A 537 -139.00 -16.22 -28.65
CA PRO A 537 -138.19 -16.70 -27.48
C PRO A 537 -136.61 -16.60 -27.57
N GLN A 538 -135.90 -17.09 -26.53
CA GLN A 538 -134.62 -17.92 -26.56
C GLN A 538 -133.26 -17.34 -27.07
N VAL A 539 -132.04 -17.79 -26.68
CA VAL A 539 -131.51 -18.53 -25.48
C VAL A 539 -129.95 -18.56 -25.45
N ALA A 540 -129.32 -19.04 -24.35
CA ALA A 540 -127.91 -19.54 -24.22
C ALA A 540 -126.73 -18.54 -24.34
N TRP A 541 -125.53 -18.79 -23.79
CA TRP A 541 -125.07 -19.51 -22.56
C TRP A 541 -123.57 -19.13 -22.30
N GLN A 542 -123.12 -19.28 -21.04
CA GLN A 542 -121.72 -19.53 -20.60
C GLN A 542 -120.59 -18.53 -20.96
N SER A 543 -119.85 -18.11 -19.94
CA SER A 543 -118.46 -17.64 -20.07
C SER A 543 -117.55 -18.62 -19.32
N ASN A 544 -116.63 -19.25 -20.03
CA ASN A 544 -115.47 -19.92 -19.44
C ASN A 544 -114.43 -20.24 -20.52
N GLN A 545 -113.24 -19.63 -20.50
CA GLN A 545 -111.95 -20.34 -20.53
C GLN A 545 -110.74 -19.40 -20.50
N SER A 546 -109.66 -19.97 -19.97
CA SER A 546 -108.28 -19.50 -20.02
C SER A 546 -107.68 -19.41 -21.43
N GLU A 547 -106.69 -18.54 -21.61
CA GLU A 547 -105.50 -18.91 -22.38
C GLU A 547 -104.24 -18.81 -21.50
N SER A 548 -103.24 -19.63 -21.84
CA SER A 548 -101.93 -19.67 -21.21
C SER A 548 -100.87 -19.47 -22.29
N ARG A 549 -99.82 -18.68 -22.00
CA ARG A 549 -98.59 -18.69 -22.80
C ARG A 549 -97.37 -18.70 -21.89
N GLN A 550 -96.45 -19.61 -22.21
CA GLN A 550 -95.18 -19.80 -21.51
C GLN A 550 -94.11 -18.85 -22.06
N ALA A 551 -93.18 -18.43 -21.20
CA ALA A 551 -91.85 -17.98 -21.58
C ALA A 551 -90.86 -18.42 -20.49
N SER A 552 -89.58 -18.54 -20.83
CA SER A 552 -88.55 -19.15 -19.97
C SER A 552 -87.34 -18.22 -19.79
N ARG A 553 -86.76 -18.26 -18.59
CA ARG A 553 -85.38 -17.89 -18.19
C ARG A 553 -84.60 -16.93 -19.12
N GLN A 554 -84.18 -15.80 -18.58
CA GLN A 554 -82.76 -15.57 -18.25
C GLN A 554 -82.56 -14.35 -17.33
N ASP A 555 -81.49 -14.38 -16.54
CA ASP A 555 -81.00 -13.24 -15.76
C ASP A 555 -80.22 -12.24 -16.65
N VAL A 556 -80.24 -10.94 -16.28
CA VAL A 556 -79.08 -10.01 -16.15
C VAL A 556 -79.51 -8.53 -16.25
N SER A 557 -78.95 -7.70 -15.35
CA SER A 557 -78.84 -6.22 -15.41
C SER A 557 -80.13 -5.37 -15.37
N ASN A 558 -80.39 -4.73 -14.22
CA ASN A 558 -81.24 -3.54 -14.14
C ASN A 558 -80.60 -2.36 -14.92
N GLN A 559 -81.40 -1.47 -15.50
CA GLN A 559 -80.93 -0.31 -16.29
C GLN A 559 -81.59 1.01 -15.86
N ASP A 560 -81.77 1.21 -14.56
CA ASP A 560 -82.43 2.40 -13.97
C ASP A 560 -81.44 3.55 -13.68
N CYS A 561 -80.75 4.06 -14.71
CA CYS A 561 -79.69 5.06 -14.55
C CYS A 561 -79.67 6.25 -15.53
N HIS A 562 -80.68 6.42 -16.41
CA HIS A 562 -80.61 7.45 -17.48
C HIS A 562 -81.65 8.59 -17.46
N GLU A 563 -82.61 8.63 -16.54
CA GLU A 563 -83.45 9.83 -16.37
C GLU A 563 -82.83 10.86 -15.41
N ASN A 564 -82.19 10.40 -14.33
CA ASN A 564 -81.61 11.28 -13.31
C ASN A 564 -80.47 12.17 -13.85
N ASP A 565 -79.59 11.64 -14.71
CA ASP A 565 -78.50 12.42 -15.31
C ASP A 565 -78.98 13.59 -16.18
N LYS A 566 -80.17 13.46 -16.79
CA LYS A 566 -80.78 14.50 -17.64
C LYS A 566 -81.21 15.71 -16.79
N ILE A 567 -81.79 15.44 -15.63
CA ILE A 567 -82.17 16.45 -14.63
C ILE A 567 -80.93 17.08 -13.98
N ILE A 568 -79.91 16.27 -13.64
CA ILE A 568 -78.62 16.76 -13.13
C ILE A 568 -77.93 17.68 -14.16
N GLY A 569 -78.01 17.35 -15.45
CA GLY A 569 -77.51 18.21 -16.54
C GLY A 569 -78.18 19.58 -16.60
N GLN A 570 -79.52 19.62 -16.49
CA GLN A 570 -80.30 20.86 -16.46
C GLN A 570 -79.99 21.70 -15.20
N LEU A 571 -79.94 21.08 -14.03
CA LEU A 571 -79.56 21.78 -12.79
C LEU A 571 -78.13 22.36 -12.87
N ARG A 572 -77.17 21.64 -13.47
CA ARG A 572 -75.79 22.12 -13.67
C ARG A 572 -75.70 23.30 -14.64
N SER A 573 -76.56 23.40 -15.66
CA SER A 573 -76.57 24.56 -16.56
C SER A 573 -77.20 25.80 -15.89
N THR A 574 -78.30 25.62 -15.15
CA THR A 574 -78.91 26.69 -14.34
C THR A 574 -77.95 27.21 -13.26
N LEU A 575 -77.19 26.33 -12.60
CA LEU A 575 -76.21 26.73 -11.59
C LEU A 575 -75.09 27.58 -12.21
N LYS A 576 -74.52 27.15 -13.35
CA LYS A 576 -73.55 27.96 -14.12
C LYS A 576 -74.10 29.30 -14.61
N GLN A 577 -75.41 29.43 -14.83
CA GLN A 577 -76.04 30.71 -15.14
C GLN A 577 -76.10 31.61 -13.89
N LYS A 578 -76.44 31.05 -12.73
CA LYS A 578 -76.46 31.79 -11.46
C LYS A 578 -75.07 32.18 -10.96
N ASP A 579 -74.04 31.37 -11.20
CA ASP A 579 -72.64 31.74 -10.91
C ASP A 579 -72.22 33.00 -11.70
N ARG A 580 -72.68 33.15 -12.95
CA ARG A 580 -72.44 34.34 -13.78
C ARG A 580 -73.19 35.58 -13.28
N GLU A 581 -74.44 35.43 -12.85
CA GLU A 581 -75.20 36.50 -12.20
C GLU A 581 -74.52 36.94 -10.89
N ILE A 582 -74.03 35.99 -10.08
CA ILE A 582 -73.29 36.28 -8.84
C ILE A 582 -71.99 37.03 -9.13
N ALA A 583 -71.22 36.64 -10.15
CA ALA A 583 -70.01 37.36 -10.55
C ALA A 583 -70.30 38.81 -11.00
N LEU A 584 -71.36 39.01 -11.79
CA LEU A 584 -71.82 40.35 -12.20
C LEU A 584 -72.27 41.20 -11.01
N LEU A 585 -73.00 40.62 -10.06
CA LEU A 585 -73.43 41.30 -8.83
C LEU A 585 -72.23 41.64 -7.93
N GLN A 586 -71.26 40.75 -7.80
CA GLN A 586 -70.02 41.03 -7.05
C GLN A 586 -69.20 42.16 -7.68
N GLN A 587 -69.05 42.18 -9.01
CA GLN A 587 -68.38 43.27 -9.73
C GLN A 587 -69.15 44.60 -9.58
N THR A 588 -70.48 44.55 -9.62
CA THR A 588 -71.35 45.74 -9.42
C THR A 588 -71.25 46.28 -8.00
N VAL A 589 -71.31 45.42 -6.98
CA VAL A 589 -71.15 45.81 -5.56
C VAL A 589 -69.74 46.33 -5.28
N HIS A 590 -68.70 45.75 -5.88
CA HIS A 590 -67.34 46.27 -5.75
C HIS A 590 -67.21 47.68 -6.36
N ARG A 591 -67.84 47.91 -7.52
CA ARG A 591 -67.90 49.23 -8.16
C ARG A 591 -68.66 50.26 -7.32
N GLU A 592 -69.88 49.94 -6.87
CA GLU A 592 -70.68 50.78 -5.95
C GLU A 592 -69.89 51.12 -4.68
N CYS A 593 -69.15 50.15 -4.12
CA CYS A 593 -68.34 50.36 -2.92
C CYS A 593 -67.17 51.32 -3.18
N MET A 594 -66.47 51.18 -4.30
CA MET A 594 -65.38 52.08 -4.72
C MET A 594 -65.88 53.49 -5.07
N GLU A 595 -67.02 53.61 -5.75
CA GLU A 595 -67.62 54.91 -6.07
C GLU A 595 -68.14 55.61 -4.80
N ARG A 596 -68.69 54.88 -3.82
CA ARG A 596 -69.10 55.42 -2.52
C ARG A 596 -67.92 55.78 -1.61
N THR A 597 -66.85 55.01 -1.56
CA THR A 597 -65.65 55.41 -0.80
C THR A 597 -64.99 56.63 -1.44
N SER A 598 -64.87 56.68 -2.77
CA SER A 598 -64.41 57.88 -3.49
C SER A 598 -65.28 59.11 -3.20
N LEU A 599 -66.61 58.95 -3.15
CA LEU A 599 -67.53 60.04 -2.80
C LEU A 599 -67.34 60.50 -1.35
N LEU A 600 -67.22 59.58 -0.40
CA LEU A 600 -66.96 59.88 1.03
C LEU A 600 -65.59 60.52 1.25
N GLU A 601 -64.58 60.16 0.46
CA GLU A 601 -63.24 60.72 0.52
C GLU A 601 -63.18 62.12 -0.10
N ARG A 602 -63.97 62.38 -1.16
CA ARG A 602 -64.22 63.74 -1.67
C ARG A 602 -65.00 64.59 -0.66
N MET A 603 -65.97 64.03 0.07
CA MET A 603 -66.67 64.72 1.16
C MET A 603 -65.79 64.98 2.40
N ARG A 604 -64.71 64.21 2.62
CA ARG A 604 -63.70 64.46 3.68
C ARG A 604 -62.60 65.43 3.27
N SER A 605 -62.34 65.60 1.98
CA SER A 605 -61.32 66.52 1.45
C SER A 605 -61.86 67.89 1.01
N GLY A 606 -63.18 68.00 0.79
CA GLY A 606 -63.87 69.25 0.47
C GLY A 606 -63.97 70.22 1.66
N LYS A 607 -62.89 70.99 1.93
CA LYS A 607 -62.94 72.13 2.85
C LYS A 607 -63.95 73.18 2.38
N VAL A 608 -64.84 73.62 3.28
CA VAL A 608 -65.75 74.75 3.06
C VAL A 608 -65.52 75.78 4.17
N LEU A 609 -65.17 77.01 3.78
CA LEU A 609 -64.91 78.20 4.61
C LEU A 609 -63.57 78.20 5.41
N PRO A 610 -63.01 79.39 5.75
CA PRO A 610 -61.67 79.74 5.25
C PRO A 610 -60.51 79.92 6.28
N GLU A 611 -59.43 80.54 5.80
CA GLU A 611 -58.01 80.58 6.20
C GLU A 611 -57.62 81.10 7.61
N ILE A 612 -56.42 80.67 8.05
CA ILE A 612 -55.33 81.30 8.84
C ILE A 612 -54.47 80.14 9.42
N GLY A 613 -53.13 80.06 9.38
CA GLY A 613 -52.08 80.79 8.65
C GLY A 613 -50.65 80.30 9.05
N ILE A 614 -49.76 80.07 8.05
CA ILE A 614 -48.26 80.21 7.97
C ILE A 614 -47.38 79.86 9.21
N PRO A 615 -46.18 79.19 9.11
CA PRO A 615 -45.33 78.77 7.96
C PRO A 615 -45.26 77.22 7.82
N SER A 616 -44.21 76.45 7.44
CA SER A 616 -42.78 76.58 6.97
C SER A 616 -42.45 75.34 6.11
N LEU A 617 -41.71 75.36 4.97
CA LEU A 617 -40.29 75.68 4.67
C LEU A 617 -39.24 74.68 5.22
N PRO A 618 -38.21 74.28 4.42
CA PRO A 618 -38.16 73.93 2.98
C PRO A 618 -37.60 72.48 2.77
N ALA A 619 -37.76 71.74 1.65
CA ALA A 619 -37.35 71.98 0.25
C ALA A 619 -35.80 72.16 0.07
N ARG A 620 -35.13 71.64 -0.98
CA ARG A 620 -35.60 70.92 -2.19
C ARG A 620 -34.52 70.04 -2.86
N SER A 621 -35.00 69.16 -3.73
CA SER A 621 -34.33 68.45 -4.84
C SER A 621 -33.40 69.27 -5.75
N ALA A 622 -32.47 68.61 -6.45
CA ALA A 622 -32.34 68.71 -7.92
C ALA A 622 -31.48 67.58 -8.52
N SER A 623 -31.70 67.28 -9.81
CA SER A 623 -30.96 66.33 -10.65
C SER A 623 -30.57 66.97 -11.99
N ILE A 624 -29.40 66.64 -12.54
CA ILE A 624 -28.89 66.89 -13.92
C ILE A 624 -27.56 66.08 -13.99
N ALA A 625 -27.37 65.09 -14.88
CA ALA A 625 -27.04 65.17 -16.32
C ALA A 625 -25.63 65.78 -16.61
N SER A 626 -24.80 65.31 -17.55
CA SER A 626 -24.78 64.08 -18.39
C SER A 626 -23.45 63.98 -19.19
N THR A 627 -23.29 62.92 -20.00
CA THR A 627 -22.48 62.85 -21.25
C THR A 627 -20.94 62.69 -21.18
N SER A 628 -20.42 61.65 -21.86
CA SER A 628 -19.14 61.50 -22.63
C SER A 628 -18.64 60.04 -22.49
N CYS A 629 -18.70 59.17 -23.50
CA CYS A 629 -17.79 59.04 -24.67
C CYS A 629 -16.39 58.53 -24.24
N ASP A 630 -15.76 57.48 -24.80
CA ASP A 630 -16.11 56.42 -25.79
C ASP A 630 -15.43 55.07 -25.32
N ASP A 631 -15.27 53.95 -26.03
CA ASP A 631 -15.42 53.53 -27.44
C ASP A 631 -15.51 51.97 -27.59
N THR A 632 -15.56 51.44 -28.83
CA THR A 632 -15.12 50.11 -29.41
C THR A 632 -14.80 48.88 -28.52
N ASP A 633 -15.06 47.61 -28.91
CA ASP A 633 -15.67 47.06 -30.14
C ASP A 633 -16.32 45.65 -30.01
N GLU A 634 -17.13 45.32 -31.03
CA GLU A 634 -17.63 44.01 -31.56
C GLU A 634 -17.88 42.73 -30.70
N HIS A 635 -19.15 42.28 -30.78
CA HIS A 635 -19.63 40.88 -30.99
C HIS A 635 -19.37 39.75 -29.95
N THR A 636 -20.26 38.75 -29.77
CA THR A 636 -21.51 38.39 -30.49
C THR A 636 -22.65 37.90 -29.55
N THR A 637 -23.86 37.83 -30.09
CA THR A 637 -25.13 37.47 -29.42
C THR A 637 -25.23 36.01 -28.94
N ASN A 638 -25.78 35.82 -27.73
CA ASN A 638 -27.13 35.25 -27.59
C ASN A 638 -27.71 35.45 -26.17
N GLU A 639 -28.98 35.85 -26.10
CA GLU A 639 -29.78 35.84 -24.86
C GLU A 639 -30.65 34.57 -24.81
N GLU A 640 -30.75 33.92 -23.64
CA GLU A 640 -32.08 33.55 -23.13
C GLU A 640 -32.12 33.33 -21.60
N GLN A 641 -32.56 34.38 -20.91
CA GLN A 641 -33.53 34.35 -19.80
C GLN A 641 -33.38 33.28 -18.70
N GLN A 642 -32.78 33.68 -17.56
CA GLN A 642 -33.05 33.06 -16.25
C GLN A 642 -33.80 34.03 -15.30
N PRO A 643 -34.66 33.52 -14.39
CA PRO A 643 -35.56 34.36 -13.60
C PRO A 643 -34.86 35.15 -12.48
N LYS A 644 -35.41 36.33 -12.17
CA LYS A 644 -34.84 37.29 -11.19
C LYS A 644 -35.07 36.81 -9.75
N ALA A 645 -33.96 36.51 -9.04
CA ALA A 645 -33.99 36.11 -7.64
C ALA A 645 -34.47 37.24 -6.68
N SER A 646 -34.93 36.84 -5.49
CA SER A 646 -35.72 37.70 -4.59
C SER A 646 -34.91 38.75 -3.81
N PHE A 647 -35.62 39.80 -3.37
CA PHE A 647 -35.15 40.95 -2.59
C PHE A 647 -34.28 40.59 -1.37
N TYR A 648 -34.52 39.43 -0.74
CA TYR A 648 -33.79 38.98 0.45
C TYR A 648 -32.31 38.62 0.22
N GLU A 649 -31.88 38.35 -1.02
CA GLU A 649 -30.49 37.95 -1.28
C GLU A 649 -29.50 39.14 -1.22
N LYS A 650 -30.00 40.38 -1.36
CA LYS A 650 -29.16 41.60 -1.38
C LYS A 650 -28.66 42.04 0.00
N LEU A 651 -29.17 41.48 1.10
CA LEU A 651 -28.80 41.87 2.47
C LEU A 651 -27.60 41.10 3.05
N ARG A 652 -27.07 40.07 2.37
CA ARG A 652 -25.95 39.25 2.88
C ARG A 652 -24.56 39.66 2.36
N ARG A 653 -24.43 40.74 1.59
CA ARG A 653 -23.17 41.19 0.96
C ARG A 653 -22.75 42.64 1.30
N ALA A 654 -23.11 43.12 2.49
CA ALA A 654 -22.60 44.39 3.04
C ALA A 654 -21.65 44.09 4.22
N GLY A 655 -20.34 44.11 3.97
CA GLY A 655 -19.33 43.63 4.94
C GLY A 655 -17.88 44.00 4.59
N SER A 656 -17.60 45.31 4.52
CA SER A 656 -16.27 45.93 4.59
C SER A 656 -15.12 45.37 3.72
N ARG A 657 -14.86 46.01 2.58
CA ARG A 657 -13.50 46.12 2.02
C ARG A 657 -12.76 47.30 2.67
N LYS A 658 -11.58 47.05 3.26
CA LYS A 658 -10.47 48.01 3.39
C LYS A 658 -9.17 47.21 3.16
N ALA A 659 -8.47 47.40 2.06
CA ALA A 659 -7.58 48.53 1.71
C ALA A 659 -6.12 48.15 2.02
N LYS A 660 -5.28 48.23 0.99
CA LYS A 660 -3.91 47.70 0.94
C LYS A 660 -2.89 48.85 0.97
N PRO A 661 -1.76 48.74 1.66
CA PRO A 661 -0.52 49.37 1.22
C PRO A 661 0.33 48.36 0.41
N LYS A 662 0.97 48.84 -0.65
CA LYS A 662 2.14 48.15 -1.23
C LYS A 662 3.37 48.59 -0.42
N ASN A 663 4.33 47.69 -0.25
CA ASN A 663 5.74 48.01 -0.40
C ASN A 663 6.46 46.74 -0.89
N GLN A 664 7.56 46.93 -1.61
CA GLN A 664 8.29 45.86 -2.28
C GLN A 664 9.55 45.48 -1.52
N SER A 665 9.83 44.18 -1.47
CA SER A 665 11.20 43.65 -1.45
C SER A 665 11.13 42.23 -2.01
N ASP A 666 11.51 42.07 -3.28
CA ASP A 666 11.61 40.75 -3.89
C ASP A 666 12.76 39.98 -3.24
N VAL A 667 12.45 38.90 -2.52
CA VAL A 667 13.44 37.89 -2.13
C VAL A 667 13.03 36.60 -2.81
N LEU A 668 13.77 36.28 -3.87
CA LEU A 668 13.54 35.10 -4.70
C LEU A 668 14.06 33.86 -3.96
N LEU A 669 13.27 33.32 -3.03
CA LEU A 669 13.55 32.02 -2.39
C LEU A 669 13.37 30.88 -3.40
N THR A 670 14.35 30.73 -4.28
CA THR A 670 14.52 29.56 -5.14
C THR A 670 14.64 28.31 -4.27
N GLY A 671 13.86 27.28 -4.59
CA GLY A 671 13.82 26.02 -3.83
C GLY A 671 15.15 25.24 -3.89
N GLY A 672 16.07 25.59 -2.99
CA GLY A 672 17.30 24.85 -2.76
C GLY A 672 17.00 23.43 -2.26
N ARG A 673 17.73 22.44 -2.79
CA ARG A 673 17.56 21.05 -2.39
C ARG A 673 18.12 20.85 -0.98
N TYR A 674 17.29 20.42 -0.04
CA TYR A 674 17.77 19.89 1.25
C TYR A 674 18.43 18.52 1.02
N ALA A 675 19.71 18.55 0.68
CA ALA A 675 20.54 17.36 0.50
C ALA A 675 21.40 17.13 1.76
N VAL A 676 21.18 15.98 2.41
CA VAL A 676 22.15 15.23 3.23
C VAL A 676 23.15 16.07 4.04
N GLY A 677 22.69 16.67 5.15
CA GLY A 677 23.54 17.41 6.10
C GLY A 677 22.71 18.23 7.06
N GLY A 678 22.46 17.72 8.28
CA GLY A 678 21.48 18.26 9.22
C GLY A 678 21.91 19.50 9.99
N TYR A 679 22.23 20.60 9.30
CA TYR A 679 22.57 21.90 9.90
C TYR A 679 21.63 23.00 9.39
N LEU A 680 21.08 23.81 10.30
CA LEU A 680 20.35 25.02 9.94
C LEU A 680 21.34 26.11 9.52
N THR A 681 20.93 26.95 8.58
CA THR A 681 21.69 28.14 8.18
C THR A 681 21.63 29.22 9.25
N ASP A 682 22.77 29.80 9.62
CA ASP A 682 22.84 30.94 10.54
C ASP A 682 21.94 32.10 10.05
N GLY A 683 21.29 32.78 11.00
CA GLY A 683 20.32 33.85 10.74
C GLY A 683 18.86 33.39 10.53
N LEU A 684 18.60 32.13 10.17
CA LEU A 684 17.21 31.64 9.98
C LEU A 684 16.36 31.76 11.26
N MET A 685 16.96 31.51 12.43
CA MET A 685 16.29 31.68 13.72
C MET A 685 16.03 33.15 14.08
N ASP A 686 16.81 34.10 13.54
CA ASP A 686 16.58 35.53 13.73
C ASP A 686 15.42 36.03 12.86
N GLU A 687 15.28 35.55 11.62
CA GLU A 687 14.12 35.83 10.77
C GLU A 687 12.82 35.28 11.41
N VAL A 688 12.84 34.03 11.90
CA VAL A 688 11.71 33.45 12.66
C VAL A 688 11.40 34.29 13.91
N SER A 689 12.43 34.75 14.62
CA SER A 689 12.28 35.59 15.81
C SER A 689 11.81 37.02 15.50
N GLN A 690 11.99 37.53 14.28
CA GLN A 690 11.38 38.79 13.83
C GLN A 690 9.92 38.57 13.42
N GLY A 691 9.64 37.50 12.67
CA GLY A 691 8.28 37.12 12.28
C GLY A 691 7.36 36.90 13.48
N MET A 692 7.82 36.18 14.50
CA MET A 692 7.01 35.94 15.71
C MET A 692 6.71 37.24 16.48
N ARG A 693 7.70 38.13 16.64
CA ARG A 693 7.50 39.45 17.25
C ARG A 693 6.55 40.36 16.45
N LEU A 694 6.47 40.18 15.13
CA LEU A 694 5.46 40.85 14.30
C LEU A 694 4.06 40.30 14.56
N MET A 695 3.91 38.97 14.72
CA MET A 695 2.66 38.31 15.08
C MET A 695 2.18 38.72 16.48
N ASP A 696 3.06 38.68 17.48
CA ASP A 696 2.75 39.09 18.87
C ASP A 696 2.13 40.50 18.89
N LYS A 697 2.81 41.45 18.22
CA LYS A 697 2.39 42.85 18.13
C LYS A 697 1.10 43.07 17.33
N THR A 698 0.76 42.17 16.41
CA THR A 698 -0.43 42.27 15.56
C THR A 698 -1.66 41.63 16.21
N LEU A 699 -1.46 40.56 17.00
CA LEU A 699 -2.54 39.78 17.63
C LEU A 699 -2.78 40.15 19.11
N GLY A 700 -1.84 40.85 19.76
CA GLY A 700 -1.97 41.29 21.16
C GLY A 700 -1.81 40.16 22.18
N VAL A 701 -1.22 39.05 21.77
CA VAL A 701 -0.94 37.84 22.57
C VAL A 701 0.49 37.39 22.30
N THR A 702 1.20 36.87 23.29
CA THR A 702 2.66 36.63 23.17
C THR A 702 2.99 35.15 23.12
N PHE A 703 3.92 34.75 22.25
CA PHE A 703 4.39 33.38 22.15
C PHE A 703 5.00 32.90 23.48
N ALA A 704 4.51 31.77 23.97
CA ALA A 704 4.84 31.17 25.27
C ALA A 704 4.47 31.98 26.55
N ASP A 705 3.55 32.94 26.47
CA ASP A 705 2.96 33.58 27.66
C ASP A 705 2.20 32.55 28.53
N ALA A 706 2.38 32.59 29.85
CA ALA A 706 1.76 31.63 30.77
C ALA A 706 0.26 31.89 31.06
N THR A 707 -0.26 33.04 30.66
CA THR A 707 -1.63 33.51 30.90
C THR A 707 -2.43 33.72 29.62
N ASN A 708 -1.79 34.07 28.50
CA ASN A 708 -2.46 34.26 27.21
C ASN A 708 -1.55 33.88 26.01
N PRO A 709 -1.22 32.58 25.83
CA PRO A 709 -0.23 32.12 24.85
C PRO A 709 -0.70 32.27 23.40
N LEU A 710 0.15 32.84 22.54
CA LEU A 710 0.00 32.73 21.09
C LEU A 710 0.26 31.28 20.64
N LEU A 711 -0.79 30.59 20.21
CA LEU A 711 -0.72 29.26 19.60
C LEU A 711 -0.52 29.36 18.08
N VAL A 712 0.49 28.67 17.55
CA VAL A 712 0.81 28.66 16.11
C VAL A 712 0.65 27.24 15.56
N SER A 713 -0.28 27.04 14.63
CA SER A 713 -0.45 25.78 13.90
C SER A 713 0.39 25.79 12.62
N MET A 714 1.22 24.77 12.43
CA MET A 714 1.99 24.57 11.20
C MET A 714 1.43 23.37 10.43
N ARG A 715 0.98 23.62 9.19
CA ARG A 715 0.63 22.57 8.23
C ARG A 715 1.81 22.33 7.29
N SER A 716 2.24 21.09 7.14
CA SER A 716 3.25 20.70 6.14
C SER A 716 2.67 20.82 4.73
N GLY A 717 3.25 21.68 3.88
CA GLY A 717 2.86 21.87 2.48
C GLY A 717 3.23 20.72 1.53
N ALA A 718 3.23 19.47 2.01
CA ALA A 718 3.51 18.28 1.24
C ALA A 718 2.22 17.75 0.58
N ALA A 719 2.29 17.40 -0.70
CA ALA A 719 1.13 16.95 -1.49
C ALA A 719 0.78 15.47 -1.22
N ILE A 720 0.29 15.16 -0.02
CA ILE A 720 -0.26 13.85 0.35
C ILE A 720 -1.62 14.08 1.03
N PRO A 721 -2.73 13.50 0.52
CA PRO A 721 -4.05 13.70 1.11
C PRO A 721 -4.24 12.84 2.36
N GLY A 722 -4.39 13.49 3.52
CA GLY A 722 -4.88 12.82 4.74
C GLY A 722 -3.91 12.78 5.92
N MET A 723 -3.61 13.93 6.52
CA MET A 723 -3.29 14.01 7.95
C MET A 723 -3.99 15.21 8.60
N VAL A 724 -4.39 15.04 9.86
CA VAL A 724 -5.26 15.95 10.61
C VAL A 724 -4.48 17.15 11.17
N ASP A 725 -5.16 18.28 11.40
CA ASP A 725 -4.60 19.48 12.06
C ASP A 725 -3.94 19.17 13.41
N THR A 726 -2.60 19.12 13.41
CA THR A 726 -1.79 18.97 14.62
C THR A 726 -1.61 20.32 15.32
N VAL A 727 -2.55 20.67 16.20
CA VAL A 727 -2.40 21.80 17.13
C VAL A 727 -1.33 21.46 18.17
N LEU A 728 -0.07 21.77 17.85
CA LEU A 728 1.08 21.58 18.72
C LEU A 728 1.07 22.59 19.89
N ASN A 729 0.42 22.22 20.98
CA ASN A 729 0.42 22.98 22.23
C ASN A 729 1.79 22.82 22.96
N LEU A 730 2.78 23.61 22.53
CA LEU A 730 4.17 23.57 23.03
C LEU A 730 4.34 24.26 24.39
N THR A 731 3.74 23.70 25.44
CA THR A 731 3.87 24.17 26.82
C THR A 731 4.74 23.24 27.68
N ARG A 732 6.07 23.43 27.62
CA ARG A 732 7.03 22.89 28.60
C ARG A 732 8.03 23.96 29.05
N SER A 733 7.62 24.77 30.03
CA SER A 733 8.56 25.57 30.81
C SER A 733 9.43 24.67 31.70
N SER A 734 10.72 24.98 31.79
CA SER A 734 11.70 24.18 32.53
C SER A 734 11.75 24.59 34.01
N SER A 735 11.14 23.80 34.90
CA SER A 735 11.36 23.94 36.34
C SER A 735 11.44 22.58 37.04
N ARG A 736 12.36 22.48 38.02
CA ARG A 736 12.48 21.33 38.91
C ARG A 736 11.52 21.50 40.09
N ALA A 737 10.75 20.47 40.41
CA ALA A 737 10.14 20.29 41.72
C ALA A 737 10.41 18.87 42.21
N ARG A 738 10.69 18.71 43.51
CA ARG A 738 10.87 17.41 44.17
C ARG A 738 9.56 17.00 44.84
N ARG A 739 9.09 15.78 44.60
CA ARG A 739 8.97 14.74 45.63
C ARG A 739 8.72 13.38 44.98
#